data_AF-A0A1B0CUS4-F1
#
_entry.id   AF-A0A1B0CUS4-F1
#
_cell.length_a   1.000
_cell.length_b   1.000
_cell.length_c   1.000
_cell.angle_alpha   90.00
_cell.angle_beta   90.00
_cell.angle_gamma   90.00
#
_symmetry.space_group_name_H-M   'P 1'
#
loop_
_entity.id
_entity.type
_entity.pdbx_description
1 polymer ?
#
loop_
_entity_poly.entity_id
_entity_poly.type
_entity_poly.pdbx_seq_one_letter_code
_entity_poly.pdbx_strand_id
1 'polypeptide(L)'
;MSAASNDLESNLLYARNVASFKITTLPPTPIGTNQSTFCASGGSVYNPLNLDLSILPPPGFGTQEQYPVGDLTGKLQNRSRQEEHTFYIPGASSELSGTYWDVFLPLEGPYSIGHRGLSVQKFNRSQPSNITEDIWTCSFLTFYHPMRDKAPLPMTTAQILFNYPIVGRVLMRQAQDDPSEDTVILFEYLIHADGSALNNSMGHRWAIHEQPPGKDFYNWTGRCLSTGNIYNPYKVNFNEKTPEQTCTGRPGSVCRLGDLWNRLGTLKIAGSVAEAQTFSRMLFIDRNLPLSGLNNIMGKSLVIYDDFGPKARGDRLACSKIGSQFRRKAVARDWYSNGELLSVAGKLEMIQQSEYDVTGLIVELKGLSENSGYHVHMTPVESDLEFPCEDSTLYGHWNPRGVDPKQSPKPAKGSTDQYEMGDLSGKFGTLDDLYQKSSFYNDTLLPLFGYESVIGRSIVIHKKEKNLRWACSTIERGYSPSEAREIRAIASFHHPAGYAYGYIRLTQLISTDGSQSDTIIETNLQYPGKNDRNVSYNHNWQVYVNPVGVDAAVQQVTTRCVAGGYVWNPYYTQLADPLNAELYRQECGPNNPLRCYVGDISARLGPIDIGNRRQVFTDPNLPLEGAESAVGRSIVIFGANFSQDRFACANIEPDHDIVKFINIQKPPRFVVAQFLEDVRHVMGVPKWMLSIDSRKTKTLHSGACVQMIIHFKGPEAHKLEQDFSRLIGSGRLDAPSIYIPGFVNTRRKKTLSYKVCGVRDPNERNVRPGKLAESGQASRSASTIILLLSAILTSIYSIS
;
A
#
# COMPACT_ATOMS: atom_id res chain seq x y z
N MET A 1 25.56 10.78 -7.56
CA MET A 1 26.27 11.97 -8.09
C MET A 1 25.27 12.68 -8.99
N SER A 2 24.72 13.81 -8.56
CA SER A 2 23.71 14.54 -9.33
C SER A 2 24.39 15.58 -10.22
N ALA A 3 23.91 15.75 -11.44
CA ALA A 3 24.21 16.90 -12.30
C ALA A 3 23.48 18.19 -11.84
N ALA A 4 22.97 18.21 -10.60
CA ALA A 4 22.16 19.30 -10.05
C ALA A 4 22.97 20.29 -9.19
N SER A 5 24.29 20.08 -9.06
CA SER A 5 25.20 21.09 -8.53
C SER A 5 25.87 21.81 -9.69
N ASN A 6 25.98 23.15 -9.62
CA ASN A 6 26.92 23.95 -10.42
C ASN A 6 28.40 23.63 -10.09
N ASP A 7 28.67 22.41 -9.64
CA ASP A 7 29.98 21.89 -9.32
C ASP A 7 30.60 21.29 -10.59
N LEU A 8 31.65 21.93 -11.08
CA LEU A 8 32.35 21.55 -12.29
C LEU A 8 32.87 20.11 -12.21
N GLU A 9 33.35 19.66 -11.04
CA GLU A 9 33.90 18.33 -10.84
C GLU A 9 32.83 17.24 -11.00
N SER A 10 31.68 17.39 -10.35
CA SER A 10 30.54 16.47 -10.47
C SER A 10 30.03 16.36 -11.92
N ASN A 11 29.99 17.48 -12.65
CA ASN A 11 29.54 17.49 -14.03
C ASN A 11 30.56 16.85 -14.99
N LEU A 12 31.87 17.07 -14.77
CA LEU A 12 32.93 16.37 -15.50
C LEU A 12 32.91 14.87 -15.23
N LEU A 13 32.67 14.45 -13.98
CA LEU A 13 32.52 13.05 -13.61
C LEU A 13 31.29 12.42 -14.27
N TYR A 14 30.16 13.12 -14.28
CA TYR A 14 28.95 12.71 -15.00
C TYR A 14 29.26 12.49 -16.48
N ALA A 15 29.75 13.52 -17.18
CA ALA A 15 30.04 13.46 -18.61
C ALA A 15 31.07 12.36 -18.95
N ARG A 16 32.07 12.15 -18.09
CA ARG A 16 33.06 11.07 -18.27
C ARG A 16 32.45 9.67 -18.14
N ASN A 17 31.44 9.52 -17.28
CA ASN A 17 30.93 8.22 -16.89
C ASN A 17 29.70 7.79 -17.68
N VAL A 18 28.87 8.71 -18.17
CA VAL A 18 27.68 8.37 -18.97
C VAL A 18 28.06 7.71 -20.29
N ALA A 19 27.55 6.50 -20.50
CA ALA A 19 27.82 5.69 -21.69
C ALA A 19 26.68 5.74 -22.70
N SER A 20 25.43 5.56 -22.25
CA SER A 20 24.27 5.58 -23.13
C SER A 20 22.94 5.75 -22.40
N PHE A 21 21.91 6.17 -23.15
CA PHE A 21 20.52 6.28 -22.75
C PHE A 21 19.70 5.30 -23.59
N LYS A 22 18.97 4.39 -22.93
CA LYS A 22 18.23 3.33 -23.60
C LYS A 22 16.85 3.17 -23.00
N ILE A 23 15.82 3.11 -23.83
CA ILE A 23 14.48 2.67 -23.46
C ILE A 23 14.46 1.15 -23.49
N THR A 24 14.02 0.55 -22.39
CA THR A 24 13.98 -0.89 -22.21
C THR A 24 12.66 -1.47 -22.70
N THR A 25 12.64 -2.76 -23.01
CA THR A 25 11.43 -3.42 -23.53
C THR A 25 10.30 -3.44 -22.50
N LEU A 26 10.61 -3.55 -21.21
CA LEU A 26 9.64 -3.57 -20.14
C LEU A 26 9.93 -2.46 -19.13
N PRO A 27 8.92 -1.98 -18.38
CA PRO A 27 9.17 -1.16 -17.20
C PRO A 27 9.92 -1.99 -16.12
N PRO A 28 10.82 -1.41 -15.31
CA PRO A 28 11.41 -2.09 -14.15
C PRO A 28 10.34 -2.63 -13.16
N THR A 29 10.47 -3.83 -12.63
CA THR A 29 9.48 -4.41 -11.70
C THR A 29 9.55 -3.70 -10.33
N PRO A 30 8.50 -3.00 -9.87
CA PRO A 30 8.54 -2.19 -8.65
C PRO A 30 8.43 -3.00 -7.35
N ILE A 31 8.00 -4.27 -7.43
CA ILE A 31 7.71 -5.10 -6.25
C ILE A 31 8.72 -6.25 -6.15
N GLY A 32 9.32 -6.42 -4.96
CA GLY A 32 10.08 -7.63 -4.61
C GLY A 32 11.48 -7.75 -5.23
N THR A 33 11.99 -6.72 -5.90
CA THR A 33 13.35 -6.69 -6.45
C THR A 33 14.31 -5.92 -5.56
N ASN A 34 15.49 -6.49 -5.30
CA ASN A 34 16.59 -5.76 -4.67
C ASN A 34 17.03 -4.59 -5.57
N GLN A 35 17.61 -3.54 -4.97
CA GLN A 35 18.08 -2.34 -5.68
C GLN A 35 19.04 -2.67 -6.84
N SER A 36 19.89 -3.71 -6.69
CA SER A 36 20.82 -4.16 -7.73
C SER A 36 20.15 -4.79 -8.94
N THR A 37 18.98 -5.41 -8.76
CA THR A 37 18.24 -6.12 -9.81
C THR A 37 17.07 -5.32 -10.40
N PHE A 38 16.65 -4.26 -9.70
CA PHE A 38 15.50 -3.44 -10.07
C PHE A 38 15.60 -2.98 -11.54
N CYS A 39 16.70 -2.33 -11.93
CA CYS A 39 16.83 -1.85 -13.30
C CYS A 39 17.03 -2.96 -14.35
N ALA A 40 17.65 -4.08 -13.95
CA ALA A 40 17.86 -5.22 -14.86
C ALA A 40 16.54 -5.86 -15.29
N SER A 41 15.49 -5.77 -14.46
CA SER A 41 14.16 -6.31 -14.78
C SER A 41 13.44 -5.60 -15.94
N GLY A 42 13.93 -4.43 -16.38
CA GLY A 42 13.40 -3.75 -17.58
C GLY A 42 13.72 -4.49 -18.89
N GLY A 43 14.67 -5.42 -18.88
CA GLY A 43 15.08 -6.20 -20.05
C GLY A 43 16.01 -5.42 -21.00
N SER A 44 16.13 -5.91 -22.24
CA SER A 44 16.99 -5.33 -23.27
C SER A 44 16.42 -4.04 -23.87
N VAL A 45 17.25 -3.34 -24.66
CA VAL A 45 16.84 -2.19 -25.47
C VAL A 45 15.64 -2.53 -26.34
N TYR A 46 14.66 -1.64 -26.37
CA TYR A 46 13.43 -1.86 -27.10
C TYR A 46 13.68 -1.81 -28.62
N ASN A 47 13.59 -2.98 -29.25
CA ASN A 47 13.90 -3.20 -30.67
C ASN A 47 12.75 -3.94 -31.37
N PRO A 48 11.58 -3.30 -31.57
CA PRO A 48 10.41 -3.96 -32.16
C PRO A 48 10.62 -4.38 -33.63
N LEU A 49 11.59 -3.78 -34.32
CA LEU A 49 11.93 -4.08 -35.72
C LEU A 49 12.95 -5.22 -35.85
N ASN A 50 13.44 -5.78 -34.74
CA ASN A 50 14.48 -6.82 -34.71
C ASN A 50 15.72 -6.46 -35.53
N LEU A 51 16.16 -5.20 -35.46
CA LEU A 51 17.41 -4.76 -36.09
C LEU A 51 18.60 -5.52 -35.52
N ASP A 52 19.58 -5.86 -36.36
CA ASP A 52 20.83 -6.49 -35.93
C ASP A 52 21.71 -5.46 -35.21
N LEU A 53 21.90 -5.68 -33.90
CA LEU A 53 22.67 -4.79 -33.05
C LEU A 53 24.18 -4.79 -33.37
N SER A 54 24.67 -5.78 -34.13
CA SER A 54 26.10 -5.88 -34.49
C SER A 54 26.51 -4.97 -35.65
N ILE A 55 25.54 -4.44 -36.40
CA ILE A 55 25.77 -3.66 -37.63
C ILE A 55 25.31 -2.20 -37.46
N LEU A 56 25.12 -1.74 -36.22
CA LEU A 56 24.67 -0.37 -35.96
C LEU A 56 25.79 0.64 -36.26
N PRO A 57 25.47 1.76 -36.93
CA PRO A 57 26.44 2.84 -37.12
C PRO A 57 26.85 3.45 -35.77
N PRO A 58 28.06 4.04 -35.65
CA PRO A 58 28.48 4.70 -34.42
C PRO A 58 27.47 5.76 -33.97
N PRO A 59 27.25 5.96 -32.65
CA PRO A 59 26.23 6.87 -32.15
C PRO A 59 26.26 8.27 -32.78
N GLY A 60 25.12 8.74 -33.27
CA GLY A 60 24.99 10.04 -33.95
C GLY A 60 25.38 10.05 -35.43
N PHE A 61 26.05 9.01 -35.97
CA PHE A 61 26.52 8.98 -37.37
C PHE A 61 25.55 8.31 -38.36
N GLY A 62 24.55 7.56 -37.91
CA GLY A 62 23.53 6.96 -38.77
C GLY A 62 22.36 7.90 -39.10
N THR A 63 21.25 7.38 -39.59
CA THR A 63 19.93 8.04 -39.56
C THR A 63 19.10 7.47 -38.40
N GLN A 64 18.04 8.14 -37.96
CA GLN A 64 17.32 7.74 -36.73
C GLN A 64 16.67 6.34 -36.82
N GLU A 65 16.26 5.92 -38.01
CA GLU A 65 15.65 4.62 -38.31
C GLU A 65 16.65 3.45 -38.35
N GLN A 66 17.94 3.73 -38.44
CA GLN A 66 18.99 2.70 -38.44
C GLN A 66 19.26 2.12 -37.05
N TYR A 67 18.77 2.81 -36.00
CA TYR A 67 18.92 2.37 -34.63
C TYR A 67 17.61 1.76 -34.10
N PRO A 68 17.68 0.86 -33.10
CA PRO A 68 16.50 0.40 -32.38
C PRO A 68 15.68 1.58 -31.87
N VAL A 69 14.34 1.43 -31.85
CA VAL A 69 13.43 2.48 -31.37
C VAL A 69 13.85 3.03 -30.01
N GLY A 70 14.31 2.16 -29.11
CA GLY A 70 14.75 2.53 -27.77
C GLY A 70 16.20 3.01 -27.62
N ASP A 71 17.02 3.03 -28.67
CA ASP A 71 18.42 3.48 -28.57
C ASP A 71 18.53 5.01 -28.72
N LEU A 72 18.32 5.74 -27.62
CA LEU A 72 18.30 7.20 -27.64
C LEU A 72 19.68 7.80 -27.91
N THR A 73 20.74 7.22 -27.32
CA THR A 73 22.12 7.71 -27.58
C THR A 73 22.50 7.54 -29.04
N GLY A 74 22.25 6.36 -29.63
CA GLY A 74 22.49 6.12 -31.05
C GLY A 74 21.80 7.16 -31.94
N LYS A 75 20.54 7.46 -31.63
CA LYS A 75 19.66 8.33 -32.43
C LYS A 75 19.89 9.83 -32.25
N LEU A 76 20.26 10.29 -31.06
CA LEU A 76 20.18 11.70 -30.67
C LEU A 76 21.53 12.39 -30.47
N GLN A 77 22.60 11.62 -30.26
CA GLN A 77 23.93 12.20 -30.04
C GLN A 77 24.33 13.12 -31.20
N ASN A 78 24.78 14.33 -30.88
CA ASN A 78 25.17 15.39 -31.82
C ASN A 78 24.04 15.94 -32.72
N ARG A 79 22.75 15.79 -32.35
CA ARG A 79 21.60 16.25 -33.16
C ARG A 79 20.67 17.26 -32.47
N SER A 80 21.09 17.90 -31.38
CA SER A 80 20.28 18.92 -30.70
C SER A 80 20.02 20.14 -31.60
N ARG A 81 18.87 20.78 -31.43
CA ARG A 81 18.47 21.93 -32.27
C ARG A 81 19.01 23.23 -31.68
N GLN A 82 19.95 23.89 -32.37
CA GLN A 82 20.32 25.32 -32.26
C GLN A 82 20.65 25.93 -30.88
N GLU A 83 20.60 25.17 -29.79
CA GLU A 83 21.15 25.58 -28.49
C GLU A 83 22.65 25.24 -28.48
N GLU A 84 23.51 26.19 -28.06
CA GLU A 84 24.94 25.92 -27.86
C GLU A 84 25.08 24.83 -26.80
N HIS A 85 25.38 23.61 -27.25
CA HIS A 85 25.61 22.49 -26.35
C HIS A 85 27.01 22.62 -25.74
N THR A 86 27.10 23.13 -24.51
CA THR A 86 28.32 23.08 -23.71
C THR A 86 28.54 21.66 -23.20
N PHE A 87 29.08 20.79 -24.05
CA PHE A 87 29.60 19.50 -23.58
C PHE A 87 30.67 19.77 -22.52
N TYR A 88 30.52 19.17 -21.33
CA TYR A 88 31.58 19.22 -20.32
C TYR A 88 32.86 18.53 -20.84
N ILE A 89 32.69 17.46 -21.63
CA ILE A 89 33.78 16.76 -22.31
C ILE A 89 33.35 16.46 -23.76
N PRO A 90 33.70 17.35 -24.73
CA PRO A 90 33.40 17.13 -26.14
C PRO A 90 34.04 15.83 -26.67
N GLY A 91 33.28 15.04 -27.43
CA GLY A 91 33.80 13.85 -28.13
C GLY A 91 34.07 12.61 -27.27
N ALA A 92 33.95 12.69 -25.94
CA ALA A 92 34.16 11.55 -25.04
C ALA A 92 32.97 11.26 -24.10
N SER A 93 31.91 12.06 -24.18
CA SER A 93 30.67 11.87 -23.41
C SER A 93 29.50 11.53 -24.33
N SER A 94 28.65 10.61 -23.88
CA SER A 94 27.36 10.30 -24.52
C SER A 94 26.21 11.08 -23.85
N GLU A 95 26.53 12.24 -23.29
CA GLU A 95 25.57 13.11 -22.62
C GLU A 95 24.50 13.58 -23.60
N LEU A 96 23.24 13.50 -23.16
CA LEU A 96 22.11 14.13 -23.83
C LEU A 96 21.64 15.30 -22.96
N SER A 97 21.77 16.52 -23.46
CA SER A 97 21.35 17.75 -22.79
C SER A 97 20.68 18.69 -23.80
N GLY A 98 19.50 19.21 -23.45
CA GLY A 98 18.71 20.09 -24.29
C GLY A 98 17.56 19.39 -25.02
N THR A 99 17.05 20.05 -26.05
CA THR A 99 15.84 19.63 -26.78
C THR A 99 16.19 18.84 -28.04
N TYR A 100 15.63 17.63 -28.14
CA TYR A 100 15.81 16.72 -29.28
C TYR A 100 14.48 16.43 -29.97
N TRP A 101 14.54 16.13 -31.26
CA TRP A 101 13.40 15.63 -32.03
C TRP A 101 13.73 14.24 -32.57
N ASP A 102 12.76 13.34 -32.55
CA ASP A 102 12.90 11.98 -33.04
C ASP A 102 11.58 11.50 -33.67
N VAL A 103 11.59 11.30 -34.98
CA VAL A 103 10.39 10.88 -35.71
C VAL A 103 10.14 9.37 -35.58
N PHE A 104 11.15 8.60 -35.14
CA PHE A 104 11.09 7.15 -34.95
C PHE A 104 10.97 6.78 -33.47
N LEU A 105 10.39 7.66 -32.66
CA LEU A 105 10.13 7.45 -31.23
C LEU A 105 8.63 7.57 -30.95
N PRO A 106 7.80 6.62 -31.42
CA PRO A 106 6.35 6.73 -31.35
C PRO A 106 5.85 6.71 -29.89
N LEU A 107 4.97 7.64 -29.55
CA LEU A 107 4.26 7.67 -28.26
C LEU A 107 2.94 6.89 -28.28
N GLU A 108 2.45 6.59 -29.48
CA GLU A 108 1.21 5.84 -29.75
C GLU A 108 1.46 4.79 -30.85
N GLY A 109 0.58 3.81 -30.92
CA GLY A 109 0.62 2.71 -31.86
C GLY A 109 1.32 1.45 -31.32
N PRO A 110 1.35 0.39 -32.14
CA PRO A 110 1.85 -0.93 -31.73
C PRO A 110 3.33 -0.93 -31.30
N TYR A 111 4.10 0.06 -31.76
CA TYR A 111 5.50 0.21 -31.41
C TYR A 111 5.75 1.31 -30.37
N SER A 112 4.71 1.81 -29.70
CA SER A 112 4.85 2.88 -28.72
C SER A 112 5.86 2.55 -27.61
N ILE A 113 6.60 3.58 -27.21
CA ILE A 113 7.50 3.56 -26.04
C ILE A 113 6.76 3.83 -24.73
N GLY A 114 5.46 4.14 -24.78
CA GLY A 114 4.64 4.40 -23.61
C GLY A 114 4.69 3.27 -22.58
N HIS A 115 4.73 3.64 -21.30
CA HIS A 115 4.79 2.71 -20.16
C HIS A 115 6.01 1.77 -20.13
N ARG A 116 7.03 2.01 -20.94
CA ARG A 116 8.31 1.28 -20.89
C ARG A 116 9.29 1.94 -19.90
N GLY A 117 10.40 1.27 -19.65
CA GLY A 117 11.47 1.78 -18.80
C GLY A 117 12.45 2.67 -19.56
N LEU A 118 13.07 3.61 -18.86
CA LEU A 118 14.25 4.35 -19.30
C LEU A 118 15.43 3.91 -18.43
N SER A 119 16.55 3.59 -19.05
CA SER A 119 17.80 3.24 -18.37
C SER A 119 18.93 4.16 -18.84
N VAL A 120 19.74 4.60 -17.88
CA VAL A 120 20.98 5.32 -18.13
C VAL A 120 22.13 4.38 -17.81
N GLN A 121 23.07 4.25 -18.73
CA GLN A 121 24.23 3.37 -18.60
C GLN A 121 25.49 4.18 -18.33
N LYS A 122 26.43 3.57 -17.62
CA LYS A 122 27.75 4.13 -17.34
C LYS A 122 28.85 3.23 -17.88
N PHE A 123 29.98 3.83 -18.25
CA PHE A 123 31.17 3.09 -18.62
C PHE A 123 31.78 2.42 -17.39
N ASN A 124 31.90 1.10 -17.45
CA ASN A 124 32.71 0.33 -16.54
C ASN A 124 34.13 0.22 -17.08
N ARG A 125 35.08 0.83 -16.36
CA ARG A 125 36.50 0.91 -16.70
C ARG A 125 37.38 0.10 -15.75
N SER A 126 36.81 -0.87 -15.03
CA SER A 126 37.58 -1.76 -14.14
C SER A 126 38.69 -2.50 -14.87
N GLN A 127 38.53 -2.75 -16.17
CA GLN A 127 39.57 -3.28 -17.06
C GLN A 127 39.85 -2.27 -18.19
N PRO A 128 40.99 -1.57 -18.20
CA PRO A 128 41.31 -0.56 -19.21
C PRO A 128 41.36 -1.10 -20.65
N SER A 129 41.64 -2.40 -20.82
CA SER A 129 41.65 -3.07 -22.13
C SER A 129 40.27 -3.48 -22.65
N ASN A 130 39.24 -3.47 -21.80
CA ASN A 130 37.88 -3.86 -22.16
C ASN A 130 36.85 -3.02 -21.39
N ILE A 131 36.55 -1.83 -21.94
CA ILE A 131 35.55 -0.93 -21.36
C ILE A 131 34.16 -1.49 -21.70
N THR A 132 33.36 -1.74 -20.67
CA THR A 132 31.99 -2.27 -20.78
C THR A 132 30.95 -1.23 -20.34
N GLU A 133 29.66 -1.49 -20.57
CA GLU A 133 28.56 -0.65 -20.10
C GLU A 133 27.80 -1.35 -18.97
N ASP A 134 27.55 -0.64 -17.87
CA ASP A 134 26.70 -1.11 -16.77
C ASP A 134 25.49 -0.18 -16.61
N ILE A 135 24.35 -0.72 -16.18
CA ILE A 135 23.19 0.11 -15.85
C ILE A 135 23.52 0.96 -14.62
N TRP A 136 23.43 2.28 -14.77
CA TRP A 136 23.66 3.22 -13.69
C TRP A 136 22.38 3.50 -12.90
N THR A 137 21.31 3.85 -13.59
CA THR A 137 20.00 4.11 -12.99
C THR A 137 18.89 3.90 -14.01
N CYS A 138 17.65 3.80 -13.54
CA CYS A 138 16.48 3.61 -14.38
C CYS A 138 15.24 4.27 -13.79
N SER A 139 14.23 4.46 -14.64
CA SER A 139 12.93 5.00 -14.27
C SER A 139 11.85 4.50 -15.23
N PHE A 140 10.61 4.90 -14.96
CA PHE A 140 9.44 4.66 -15.81
C PHE A 140 9.14 5.87 -16.68
N LEU A 141 8.70 5.63 -17.91
CA LEU A 141 8.13 6.68 -18.75
C LEU A 141 6.72 7.01 -18.26
N THR A 142 6.56 8.22 -17.72
CA THR A 142 5.29 8.73 -17.19
C THR A 142 4.71 9.76 -18.16
N PHE A 143 3.44 9.61 -18.49
CA PHE A 143 2.70 10.60 -19.28
C PHE A 143 2.22 11.76 -18.40
N TYR A 144 2.38 12.98 -18.88
CA TYR A 144 1.92 14.19 -18.22
C TYR A 144 0.77 14.82 -19.00
N HIS A 145 -0.12 15.51 -18.29
CA HIS A 145 -1.26 16.19 -18.89
C HIS A 145 -0.77 17.37 -19.75
N PRO A 146 -1.19 17.49 -21.02
CA PRO A 146 -0.66 18.48 -21.95
C PRO A 146 -0.91 19.94 -21.53
N MET A 147 -2.02 20.20 -20.81
CA MET A 147 -2.39 21.55 -20.34
C MET A 147 -2.09 21.83 -18.86
N ARG A 148 -1.55 20.87 -18.10
CA ARG A 148 -1.28 21.04 -16.66
C ARG A 148 0.15 20.64 -16.38
N ASP A 149 1.02 21.63 -16.27
CA ASP A 149 2.43 21.41 -15.99
C ASP A 149 2.59 20.54 -14.72
N LYS A 150 3.44 19.51 -14.83
CA LYS A 150 3.78 18.56 -13.74
C LYS A 150 2.63 17.72 -13.17
N ALA A 151 1.45 17.72 -13.77
CA ALA A 151 0.37 16.81 -13.39
C ALA A 151 0.44 15.52 -14.22
N PRO A 152 0.60 14.33 -13.60
CA PRO A 152 0.57 13.07 -14.34
C PRO A 152 -0.80 12.90 -15.01
N LEU A 153 -0.81 12.32 -16.20
CA LEU A 153 -2.02 11.98 -16.93
C LEU A 153 -2.85 11.00 -16.07
N PRO A 154 -4.13 11.27 -15.81
CA PRO A 154 -4.99 10.31 -15.13
C PRO A 154 -5.20 9.06 -15.98
N MET A 155 -5.00 7.88 -15.40
CA MET A 155 -5.10 6.59 -16.08
C MET A 155 -6.18 5.72 -15.44
N THR A 156 -6.99 5.07 -16.26
CA THR A 156 -7.80 3.92 -15.82
C THR A 156 -6.91 2.69 -15.81
N THR A 157 -6.83 2.01 -14.66
CA THR A 157 -6.06 0.77 -14.52
C THR A 157 -7.00 -0.39 -14.20
N ALA A 158 -6.97 -1.43 -15.02
CA ALA A 158 -7.61 -2.69 -14.74
C ALA A 158 -6.56 -3.72 -14.27
N GLN A 159 -6.95 -4.57 -13.34
CA GLN A 159 -6.14 -5.68 -12.83
C GLN A 159 -6.88 -7.00 -13.04
N ILE A 160 -6.12 -7.97 -13.52
CA ILE A 160 -6.52 -9.37 -13.61
C ILE A 160 -5.58 -10.19 -12.76
N LEU A 161 -6.14 -10.96 -11.83
CA LEU A 161 -5.37 -11.84 -10.94
C LEU A 161 -5.70 -13.29 -11.23
N PHE A 162 -4.71 -14.06 -11.70
CA PHE A 162 -4.82 -15.50 -11.82
C PHE A 162 -4.31 -16.15 -10.52
N ASN A 163 -5.13 -17.00 -9.92
CA ASN A 163 -4.81 -17.71 -8.70
C ASN A 163 -4.68 -19.23 -8.92
N TYR A 164 -5.34 -19.78 -9.96
CA TYR A 164 -5.33 -21.21 -10.29
C TYR A 164 -5.83 -21.45 -11.73
N PRO A 165 -5.35 -22.48 -12.47
CA PRO A 165 -4.20 -23.37 -12.18
C PRO A 165 -2.86 -22.70 -12.46
N ILE A 166 -2.87 -21.48 -12.98
CA ILE A 166 -1.71 -20.62 -13.16
C ILE A 166 -1.84 -19.47 -12.19
N VAL A 167 -0.71 -18.93 -11.76
CA VAL A 167 -0.65 -17.70 -10.99
C VAL A 167 0.00 -16.60 -11.80
N GLY A 168 -0.51 -15.38 -11.61
CA GLY A 168 0.03 -14.24 -12.32
C GLY A 168 -0.86 -13.02 -12.21
N ARG A 169 -0.28 -11.89 -12.58
CA ARG A 169 -0.95 -10.59 -12.55
C ARG A 169 -0.83 -9.93 -13.91
N VAL A 170 -1.96 -9.41 -14.38
CA VAL A 170 -2.02 -8.62 -15.63
C VAL A 170 -2.58 -7.26 -15.29
N LEU A 171 -1.94 -6.22 -15.83
CA LEU A 171 -2.38 -4.84 -15.74
C LEU A 171 -2.77 -4.34 -17.13
N MET A 172 -3.93 -3.70 -17.23
CA MET A 172 -4.33 -2.99 -18.44
C MET A 172 -4.46 -1.51 -18.08
N ARG A 173 -3.88 -0.62 -18.89
CA ARG A 173 -3.84 0.81 -18.62
C ARG A 173 -4.24 1.59 -19.87
N GLN A 174 -5.15 2.54 -19.69
CA GLN A 174 -5.62 3.45 -20.74
C GLN A 174 -5.82 4.84 -20.11
N ALA A 175 -5.64 5.90 -20.88
CA ALA A 175 -5.96 7.26 -20.44
C ALA A 175 -7.40 7.32 -19.89
N GLN A 176 -7.57 8.01 -18.77
CA GLN A 176 -8.89 8.12 -18.15
C GLN A 176 -9.81 8.96 -19.04
N ASP A 177 -11.05 8.49 -19.19
CA ASP A 177 -12.11 9.14 -19.98
C ASP A 177 -11.82 9.25 -21.50
N ASP A 178 -10.76 8.61 -22.00
CA ASP A 178 -10.48 8.49 -23.44
C ASP A 178 -10.42 7.01 -23.87
N PRO A 179 -11.54 6.44 -24.35
CA PRO A 179 -11.58 5.05 -24.80
C PRO A 179 -10.91 4.81 -26.16
N SER A 180 -10.51 5.88 -26.88
CA SER A 180 -9.87 5.78 -28.19
C SER A 180 -8.35 5.68 -28.11
N GLU A 181 -7.78 6.05 -26.97
CA GLU A 181 -6.36 5.92 -26.67
C GLU A 181 -5.91 4.46 -26.57
N ASP A 182 -4.61 4.26 -26.77
CA ASP A 182 -4.00 2.94 -26.69
C ASP A 182 -4.14 2.33 -25.29
N THR A 183 -4.45 1.03 -25.26
CA THR A 183 -4.44 0.24 -24.03
C THR A 183 -3.17 -0.58 -23.94
N VAL A 184 -2.37 -0.28 -22.92
CA VAL A 184 -1.18 -1.06 -22.58
C VAL A 184 -1.58 -2.25 -21.72
N ILE A 185 -1.13 -3.44 -22.10
CA ILE A 185 -1.39 -4.70 -21.40
C ILE A 185 -0.05 -5.27 -20.93
N LEU A 186 0.19 -5.24 -19.63
CA LEU A 186 1.40 -5.74 -18.99
C LEU A 186 1.09 -7.03 -18.24
N PHE A 187 1.67 -8.14 -18.69
CA PHE A 187 1.73 -9.39 -17.94
C PHE A 187 2.97 -9.36 -17.05
N GLU A 188 2.80 -9.30 -15.73
CA GLU A 188 3.90 -9.28 -14.77
C GLU A 188 4.68 -10.58 -14.75
N TYR A 189 3.94 -11.67 -14.67
CA TYR A 189 4.41 -13.03 -14.78
C TYR A 189 3.21 -13.95 -14.92
N LEU A 190 3.44 -15.11 -15.52
CA LEU A 190 2.53 -16.24 -15.53
C LEU A 190 3.35 -17.48 -15.20
N ILE A 191 2.97 -18.17 -14.15
CA ILE A 191 3.65 -19.39 -13.69
C ILE A 191 2.59 -20.47 -13.48
N HIS A 192 2.86 -21.71 -13.88
CA HIS A 192 2.02 -22.84 -13.48
C HIS A 192 1.96 -22.91 -11.95
N ALA A 193 0.79 -23.17 -11.36
CA ALA A 193 0.57 -23.08 -9.91
C ALA A 193 0.23 -24.40 -9.23
N ASP A 194 -0.27 -25.36 -9.99
CA ASP A 194 -0.74 -26.65 -9.45
C ASP A 194 0.39 -27.62 -9.10
N GLY A 195 1.63 -27.36 -9.54
CA GLY A 195 2.79 -28.22 -9.30
C GLY A 195 2.92 -29.39 -10.29
N SER A 196 2.03 -29.50 -11.27
CA SER A 196 2.06 -30.56 -12.28
C SER A 196 3.05 -30.30 -13.41
N ALA A 197 3.32 -29.02 -13.70
CA ALA A 197 4.20 -28.58 -14.76
C ALA A 197 5.32 -27.69 -14.20
N LEU A 198 6.55 -28.23 -14.21
CA LEU A 198 7.78 -27.48 -13.87
C LEU A 198 8.50 -26.96 -15.12
N ASN A 199 8.01 -27.33 -16.30
CA ASN A 199 8.58 -26.90 -17.57
C ASN A 199 7.82 -25.68 -18.10
N ASN A 200 8.55 -24.84 -18.82
CA ASN A 200 7.99 -23.73 -19.58
C ASN A 200 7.03 -24.23 -20.66
N SER A 201 5.95 -23.48 -20.89
CA SER A 201 5.00 -23.71 -21.97
C SER A 201 4.79 -22.44 -22.80
N MET A 202 4.48 -22.63 -24.08
CA MET A 202 4.41 -21.55 -25.09
C MET A 202 3.18 -21.74 -25.99
N GLY A 203 2.86 -20.72 -26.77
CA GLY A 203 1.81 -20.80 -27.78
C GLY A 203 0.40 -20.72 -27.19
N HIS A 204 0.27 -20.19 -25.97
CA HIS A 204 -1.03 -20.08 -25.32
C HIS A 204 -1.87 -18.98 -25.97
N ARG A 205 -2.99 -19.35 -26.58
CA ARG A 205 -3.98 -18.37 -27.05
C ARG A 205 -4.62 -17.68 -25.85
N TRP A 206 -5.11 -16.46 -26.05
CA TRP A 206 -5.76 -15.68 -25.02
C TRP A 206 -6.77 -14.71 -25.64
N ALA A 207 -7.87 -14.52 -24.93
CA ALA A 207 -8.97 -13.69 -25.40
C ALA A 207 -9.78 -13.13 -24.22
N ILE A 208 -10.50 -12.05 -24.49
CA ILE A 208 -11.50 -11.50 -23.56
C ILE A 208 -12.86 -12.08 -23.91
N HIS A 209 -13.55 -12.59 -22.89
CA HIS A 209 -14.85 -13.21 -22.99
C HIS A 209 -15.95 -12.32 -22.42
N GLU A 210 -17.19 -12.59 -22.78
CA GLU A 210 -18.32 -11.68 -22.52
C GLU A 210 -18.71 -11.57 -21.05
N GLN A 211 -18.61 -12.67 -20.30
CA GLN A 211 -19.11 -12.78 -18.93
C GLN A 211 -17.96 -12.88 -17.93
N PRO A 212 -18.15 -12.43 -16.66
CA PRO A 212 -17.22 -12.73 -15.58
C PRO A 212 -17.07 -14.25 -15.38
N PRO A 213 -15.93 -14.72 -14.86
CA PRO A 213 -15.76 -16.15 -14.58
C PRO A 213 -16.69 -16.58 -13.44
N GLY A 214 -17.25 -17.78 -13.57
CA GLY A 214 -18.09 -18.42 -12.56
C GLY A 214 -17.23 -19.19 -11.55
N LYS A 215 -17.80 -20.23 -10.93
CA LYS A 215 -17.03 -21.17 -10.06
C LYS A 215 -16.53 -22.40 -10.83
N ASP A 216 -16.71 -22.41 -12.13
CA ASP A 216 -16.36 -23.51 -13.03
C ASP A 216 -14.87 -23.51 -13.41
N PHE A 217 -14.09 -22.50 -13.02
CA PHE A 217 -12.63 -22.56 -13.19
C PHE A 217 -11.98 -23.72 -12.41
N TYR A 218 -12.65 -24.23 -11.37
CA TYR A 218 -12.27 -25.46 -10.66
C TYR A 218 -12.74 -26.75 -11.36
N ASN A 219 -13.71 -26.69 -12.27
CA ASN A 219 -14.19 -27.87 -12.98
C ASN A 219 -13.16 -28.28 -14.04
N TRP A 220 -12.43 -29.36 -13.77
CA TRP A 220 -11.43 -29.87 -14.69
C TRP A 220 -11.98 -30.15 -16.10
N THR A 221 -13.20 -30.69 -16.22
CA THR A 221 -13.77 -31.09 -17.52
C THR A 221 -14.47 -29.96 -18.30
N GLY A 222 -14.76 -28.85 -17.64
CA GLY A 222 -15.55 -27.75 -18.18
C GLY A 222 -15.04 -26.42 -17.68
N ARG A 223 -13.73 -26.24 -17.72
CA ARG A 223 -13.07 -25.09 -17.11
C ARG A 223 -13.44 -23.80 -17.84
N CYS A 224 -13.84 -22.78 -17.09
CA CYS A 224 -14.08 -21.43 -17.59
C CYS A 224 -15.13 -21.33 -18.72
N LEU A 225 -16.04 -22.29 -18.85
CA LEU A 225 -17.13 -22.25 -19.83
C LEU A 225 -18.14 -21.14 -19.56
N SER A 226 -18.34 -20.78 -18.29
CA SER A 226 -19.28 -19.75 -17.85
C SER A 226 -18.92 -18.35 -18.36
N THR A 227 -17.67 -18.13 -18.81
CA THR A 227 -17.28 -16.84 -19.39
C THR A 227 -17.97 -16.58 -20.73
N GLY A 228 -18.58 -17.61 -21.33
CA GLY A 228 -19.28 -17.53 -22.59
C GLY A 228 -18.33 -17.45 -23.78
N ASN A 229 -18.75 -16.72 -24.81
CA ASN A 229 -18.00 -16.55 -26.06
C ASN A 229 -16.97 -15.42 -25.95
N ILE A 230 -16.09 -15.35 -26.95
CA ILE A 230 -15.16 -14.22 -27.12
C ILE A 230 -15.97 -12.96 -27.39
N TYR A 231 -15.65 -11.89 -26.66
CA TYR A 231 -16.39 -10.63 -26.67
C TYR A 231 -16.43 -10.00 -28.07
N ASN A 232 -17.63 -9.87 -28.62
CA ASN A 232 -17.86 -9.38 -29.98
C ASN A 232 -18.99 -8.32 -30.02
N PRO A 233 -18.80 -7.13 -29.42
CA PRO A 233 -19.85 -6.11 -29.36
C PRO A 233 -20.24 -5.59 -30.76
N TYR A 234 -19.31 -5.60 -31.71
CA TYR A 234 -19.53 -5.17 -33.08
C TYR A 234 -20.16 -6.24 -33.98
N LYS A 235 -20.48 -7.43 -33.44
CA LYS A 235 -21.08 -8.55 -34.18
C LYS A 235 -20.34 -8.87 -35.49
N VAL A 236 -19.01 -8.83 -35.44
CA VAL A 236 -18.16 -9.18 -36.58
C VAL A 236 -18.46 -10.62 -36.98
N ASN A 237 -18.77 -10.84 -38.26
CA ASN A 237 -18.94 -12.18 -38.83
C ASN A 237 -17.56 -12.86 -38.88
N PHE A 238 -17.45 -13.98 -38.18
CA PHE A 238 -16.20 -14.72 -38.02
C PHE A 238 -16.42 -16.18 -38.42
N ASN A 239 -15.60 -16.70 -39.33
CA ASN A 239 -15.63 -18.11 -39.69
C ASN A 239 -14.66 -18.89 -38.81
N GLU A 240 -15.20 -19.68 -37.88
CA GLU A 240 -14.41 -20.52 -36.96
C GLU A 240 -13.51 -21.53 -37.68
N LYS A 241 -13.81 -21.88 -38.94
CA LYS A 241 -13.01 -22.82 -39.74
C LYS A 241 -11.77 -22.19 -40.37
N THR A 242 -11.72 -20.86 -40.52
CA THR A 242 -10.60 -20.13 -41.12
C THR A 242 -10.31 -18.82 -40.35
N PRO A 243 -10.00 -18.89 -39.04
CA PRO A 243 -9.81 -17.72 -38.19
C PRO A 243 -8.64 -16.84 -38.66
N GLU A 244 -7.58 -17.49 -39.16
CA GLU A 244 -6.37 -16.89 -39.71
C GLU A 244 -6.59 -16.08 -40.99
N GLN A 245 -7.72 -16.23 -41.67
CA GLN A 245 -8.03 -15.46 -42.89
C GLN A 245 -8.74 -14.13 -42.59
N THR A 246 -9.36 -13.99 -41.42
CA THR A 246 -10.21 -12.82 -41.08
C THR A 246 -9.53 -11.87 -40.10
N CYS A 247 -8.79 -12.41 -39.12
CA CYS A 247 -8.09 -11.62 -38.11
C CYS A 247 -6.59 -11.93 -38.13
N THR A 248 -5.78 -11.05 -38.71
CA THR A 248 -4.33 -11.30 -38.98
C THR A 248 -3.39 -10.31 -38.31
N GLY A 249 -3.88 -9.46 -37.40
CA GLY A 249 -3.11 -8.36 -36.80
C GLY A 249 -2.65 -7.29 -37.81
N ARG A 250 -2.95 -7.47 -39.10
CA ARG A 250 -2.61 -6.55 -40.19
C ARG A 250 -3.64 -5.42 -40.29
N PRO A 251 -3.24 -4.24 -40.79
CA PRO A 251 -4.17 -3.16 -41.12
C PRO A 251 -5.30 -3.67 -42.03
N GLY A 252 -6.56 -3.38 -41.68
CA GLY A 252 -7.74 -3.81 -42.43
C GLY A 252 -8.30 -5.20 -42.06
N SER A 253 -7.71 -5.91 -41.09
CA SER A 253 -8.28 -7.17 -40.58
C SER A 253 -9.52 -6.92 -39.71
N VAL A 254 -10.52 -7.80 -39.80
CA VAL A 254 -11.77 -7.69 -39.04
C VAL A 254 -11.73 -8.69 -37.89
N CYS A 255 -11.45 -8.20 -36.69
CA CYS A 255 -11.31 -9.01 -35.49
C CYS A 255 -12.48 -8.78 -34.54
N ARG A 256 -12.93 -9.84 -33.85
CA ARG A 256 -13.76 -9.67 -32.65
C ARG A 256 -12.96 -8.86 -31.63
N LEU A 257 -13.62 -7.99 -30.88
CA LEU A 257 -12.95 -7.07 -29.97
C LEU A 257 -12.06 -7.81 -28.95
N GLY A 258 -12.57 -8.90 -28.38
CA GLY A 258 -11.85 -9.72 -27.41
C GLY A 258 -10.84 -10.71 -28.00
N ASP A 259 -10.70 -10.82 -29.33
CA ASP A 259 -9.74 -11.75 -29.96
C ASP A 259 -8.34 -11.12 -30.00
N LEU A 260 -7.58 -11.32 -28.91
CA LEU A 260 -6.30 -10.66 -28.68
C LEU A 260 -5.12 -11.43 -29.25
N TRP A 261 -5.12 -12.76 -29.16
CA TRP A 261 -3.97 -13.56 -29.60
C TRP A 261 -3.69 -13.46 -31.11
N ASN A 262 -4.73 -13.33 -31.95
CA ASN A 262 -4.55 -13.09 -33.39
C ASN A 262 -3.99 -11.69 -33.69
N ARG A 263 -4.25 -10.71 -32.81
CA ARG A 263 -3.78 -9.33 -33.00
C ARG A 263 -2.39 -9.09 -32.41
N LEU A 264 -2.11 -9.68 -31.25
CA LEU A 264 -0.96 -9.37 -30.40
C LEU A 264 0.02 -10.54 -30.24
N GLY A 265 -0.35 -11.74 -30.70
CA GLY A 265 0.44 -12.97 -30.55
C GLY A 265 0.06 -13.79 -29.31
N THR A 266 0.74 -14.92 -29.14
CA THR A 266 0.47 -15.89 -28.06
C THR A 266 1.25 -15.59 -26.79
N LEU A 267 0.80 -16.14 -25.65
CA LEU A 267 1.48 -16.03 -24.37
C LEU A 267 2.45 -17.19 -24.11
N LYS A 268 3.37 -16.92 -23.18
CA LYS A 268 4.31 -17.87 -22.60
C LYS A 268 4.03 -17.98 -21.10
N ILE A 269 4.11 -19.19 -20.56
CA ILE A 269 3.89 -19.47 -19.13
C ILE A 269 5.14 -20.16 -18.61
N ALA A 270 5.71 -19.62 -17.54
CA ALA A 270 6.90 -20.16 -16.93
C ALA A 270 6.60 -21.39 -16.08
N GLY A 271 7.55 -22.32 -16.02
CA GLY A 271 7.50 -23.48 -15.12
C GLY A 271 7.92 -23.14 -13.69
N SER A 272 8.78 -22.13 -13.52
CA SER A 272 9.36 -21.73 -12.24
C SER A 272 9.46 -20.21 -12.07
N VAL A 273 9.59 -19.75 -10.83
CA VAL A 273 9.83 -18.34 -10.47
C VAL A 273 11.14 -17.80 -11.07
N ALA A 274 12.17 -18.64 -11.20
CA ALA A 274 13.48 -18.23 -11.70
C ALA A 274 13.43 -17.77 -13.16
N GLU A 275 12.56 -18.39 -13.96
CA GLU A 275 12.39 -18.10 -15.38
C GLU A 275 11.24 -17.12 -15.63
N ALA A 276 10.35 -16.91 -14.66
CA ALA A 276 9.13 -16.11 -14.81
C ALA A 276 9.40 -14.69 -15.34
N GLN A 277 10.39 -14.00 -14.76
CA GLN A 277 10.72 -12.61 -15.12
C GLN A 277 11.26 -12.47 -16.55
N THR A 278 12.03 -13.44 -17.05
CA THR A 278 12.64 -13.37 -18.39
C THR A 278 11.78 -14.01 -19.47
N PHE A 279 10.95 -14.98 -19.11
CA PHE A 279 10.22 -15.82 -20.06
C PHE A 279 8.73 -15.46 -20.21
N SER A 280 8.04 -15.15 -19.11
CA SER A 280 6.58 -14.96 -19.09
C SER A 280 6.13 -13.50 -19.02
N ARG A 281 7.03 -12.59 -18.61
CA ARG A 281 6.75 -11.16 -18.50
C ARG A 281 6.71 -10.52 -19.89
N MET A 282 5.61 -9.87 -20.24
CA MET A 282 5.38 -9.34 -21.59
C MET A 282 4.54 -8.06 -21.54
N LEU A 283 4.78 -7.15 -22.48
CA LEU A 283 4.01 -5.92 -22.65
C LEU A 283 3.47 -5.85 -24.08
N PHE A 284 2.16 -5.66 -24.20
CA PHE A 284 1.44 -5.47 -25.46
C PHE A 284 0.76 -4.11 -25.47
N ILE A 285 0.51 -3.60 -26.68
CA ILE A 285 -0.24 -2.36 -26.89
C ILE A 285 -1.34 -2.66 -27.90
N ASP A 286 -2.60 -2.44 -27.49
CA ASP A 286 -3.78 -2.62 -28.34
C ASP A 286 -4.53 -1.30 -28.48
N ARG A 287 -4.77 -0.90 -29.73
CA ARG A 287 -5.40 0.38 -30.08
C ARG A 287 -6.92 0.37 -30.02
N ASN A 288 -7.51 -0.82 -29.88
CA ASN A 288 -8.95 -1.02 -30.03
C ASN A 288 -9.58 -1.57 -28.74
N LEU A 289 -8.87 -1.58 -27.61
CA LEU A 289 -9.32 -2.27 -26.40
C LEU A 289 -9.77 -1.30 -25.30
N PRO A 290 -11.01 -0.79 -25.32
CA PRO A 290 -11.42 0.25 -24.37
C PRO A 290 -11.60 -0.29 -22.94
N LEU A 291 -11.02 0.43 -21.97
CA LEU A 291 -11.28 0.25 -20.53
C LEU A 291 -12.46 1.11 -20.04
N SER A 292 -12.90 2.08 -20.84
CA SER A 292 -14.03 2.98 -20.54
C SER A 292 -15.03 3.04 -21.71
N GLY A 293 -16.16 3.74 -21.52
CA GLY A 293 -17.18 3.90 -22.56
C GLY A 293 -18.09 2.67 -22.76
N LEU A 294 -18.91 2.69 -23.82
CA LEU A 294 -20.01 1.74 -24.02
C LEU A 294 -19.55 0.28 -24.20
N ASN A 295 -18.43 0.08 -24.92
CA ASN A 295 -17.92 -1.25 -25.26
C ASN A 295 -16.80 -1.72 -24.33
N ASN A 296 -16.66 -1.12 -23.13
CA ASN A 296 -15.57 -1.40 -22.21
C ASN A 296 -15.47 -2.89 -21.83
N ILE A 297 -14.26 -3.31 -21.46
CA ILE A 297 -13.96 -4.68 -21.04
C ILE A 297 -14.00 -4.89 -19.53
N MET A 298 -14.33 -3.87 -18.74
CA MET A 298 -14.38 -3.98 -17.27
C MET A 298 -15.49 -4.94 -16.85
N GLY A 299 -15.22 -5.75 -15.82
CA GLY A 299 -16.14 -6.76 -15.31
C GLY A 299 -16.27 -8.02 -16.18
N LYS A 300 -15.67 -8.04 -17.37
CA LYS A 300 -15.55 -9.23 -18.22
C LYS A 300 -14.45 -10.17 -17.73
N SER A 301 -14.09 -11.17 -18.51
CA SER A 301 -13.03 -12.12 -18.16
C SER A 301 -11.94 -12.20 -19.21
N LEU A 302 -10.72 -12.39 -18.73
CA LEU A 302 -9.59 -12.79 -19.56
C LEU A 302 -9.43 -14.30 -19.46
N VAL A 303 -9.43 -14.99 -20.59
CA VAL A 303 -9.29 -16.45 -20.71
C VAL A 303 -7.99 -16.78 -21.41
N ILE A 304 -7.22 -17.67 -20.81
CA ILE A 304 -6.00 -18.25 -21.37
C ILE A 304 -6.30 -19.70 -21.77
N TYR A 305 -5.85 -20.06 -22.96
CA TYR A 305 -6.07 -21.36 -23.57
C TYR A 305 -4.80 -22.19 -23.56
N ASP A 306 -4.97 -23.49 -23.72
CA ASP A 306 -3.91 -24.48 -23.81
C ASP A 306 -4.37 -25.60 -24.75
N ASP A 307 -4.02 -25.44 -26.02
CA ASP A 307 -4.38 -26.34 -27.12
C ASP A 307 -3.64 -27.67 -27.05
N PHE A 308 -2.53 -27.73 -26.30
CA PHE A 308 -1.73 -28.93 -26.08
C PHE A 308 -2.12 -29.66 -24.78
N GLY A 309 -3.08 -29.11 -24.03
CA GLY A 309 -3.55 -29.69 -22.79
C GLY A 309 -4.38 -30.97 -23.00
N PRO A 310 -4.74 -31.67 -21.90
CA PRO A 310 -5.54 -32.88 -21.96
C PRO A 310 -6.91 -32.63 -22.62
N LYS A 311 -7.25 -33.40 -23.66
CA LYS A 311 -8.50 -33.24 -24.42
C LYS A 311 -9.77 -33.25 -23.54
N ALA A 312 -9.75 -34.03 -22.46
CA ALA A 312 -10.87 -34.13 -21.52
C ALA A 312 -11.13 -32.83 -20.72
N ARG A 313 -10.13 -31.94 -20.61
CA ARG A 313 -10.25 -30.64 -19.94
C ARG A 313 -10.91 -29.58 -20.83
N GLY A 314 -10.83 -29.77 -22.14
CA GLY A 314 -11.05 -28.71 -23.12
C GLY A 314 -9.84 -27.79 -23.28
N ASP A 315 -10.01 -26.76 -24.11
CA ASP A 315 -8.95 -25.85 -24.53
C ASP A 315 -8.72 -24.68 -23.55
N ARG A 316 -9.64 -24.39 -22.63
CA ARG A 316 -9.50 -23.30 -21.64
C ARG A 316 -8.63 -23.74 -20.45
N LEU A 317 -7.49 -23.09 -20.27
CA LEU A 317 -6.55 -23.34 -19.17
C LEU A 317 -6.93 -22.61 -17.89
N ALA A 318 -7.21 -21.30 -17.98
CA ALA A 318 -7.43 -20.42 -16.85
C ALA A 318 -8.32 -19.23 -17.26
N CYS A 319 -9.05 -18.66 -16.30
CA CYS A 319 -9.81 -17.44 -16.50
C CYS A 319 -9.85 -16.62 -15.22
N SER A 320 -9.91 -15.29 -15.38
CA SER A 320 -10.10 -14.38 -14.25
C SER A 320 -10.86 -13.12 -14.68
N LYS A 321 -11.45 -12.43 -13.71
CA LYS A 321 -12.24 -11.21 -13.92
C LYS A 321 -11.31 -10.03 -14.18
N ILE A 322 -11.71 -9.15 -15.09
CA ILE A 322 -11.11 -7.84 -15.30
C ILE A 322 -11.72 -6.88 -14.26
N GLY A 323 -11.01 -6.67 -13.16
CA GLY A 323 -11.40 -5.75 -12.09
C GLY A 323 -10.68 -4.42 -12.19
N SER A 324 -11.15 -3.39 -11.48
CA SER A 324 -10.45 -2.11 -11.43
C SER A 324 -9.33 -2.16 -10.39
N GLN A 325 -8.22 -1.50 -10.67
CA GLN A 325 -7.20 -1.18 -9.67
C GLN A 325 -7.27 0.31 -9.39
N PHE A 326 -7.66 0.66 -8.16
CA PHE A 326 -7.80 2.05 -7.76
C PHE A 326 -6.45 2.63 -7.33
N ARG A 327 -6.31 3.94 -7.59
CA ARG A 327 -5.21 4.74 -7.05
C ARG A 327 -5.17 4.65 -5.52
N ARG A 328 -3.97 4.75 -4.95
CA ARG A 328 -3.77 4.87 -3.51
C ARG A 328 -3.57 6.32 -3.14
N LYS A 329 -4.24 6.74 -2.09
CA LYS A 329 -4.02 8.03 -1.44
C LYS A 329 -3.77 7.79 0.05
N ALA A 330 -2.75 8.43 0.57
CA ALA A 330 -2.36 8.37 1.97
C ALA A 330 -2.23 9.77 2.53
N VAL A 331 -2.67 9.99 3.78
CA VAL A 331 -2.76 11.31 4.40
C VAL A 331 -2.24 11.23 5.83
N ALA A 332 -1.34 12.14 6.18
CA ALA A 332 -0.93 12.42 7.55
C ALA A 332 -1.41 13.83 7.91
N ARG A 333 -2.38 13.95 8.80
CA ARG A 333 -3.01 15.23 9.20
C ARG A 333 -3.28 15.34 10.71
N ASP A 334 -3.29 14.21 11.39
CA ASP A 334 -3.64 14.08 12.79
C ASP A 334 -2.36 14.14 13.62
N TRP A 335 -1.88 15.36 13.85
CA TRP A 335 -0.63 15.61 14.57
C TRP A 335 -0.78 15.39 16.08
N TYR A 336 0.25 14.78 16.67
CA TYR A 336 0.46 14.53 18.10
C TYR A 336 1.77 15.20 18.53
N SER A 337 1.88 15.57 19.80
CA SER A 337 3.10 16.12 20.41
C SER A 337 3.49 15.33 21.65
N ASN A 338 4.73 15.50 22.11
CA ASN A 338 5.25 14.91 23.33
C ASN A 338 4.92 15.76 24.57
N GLY A 339 3.63 15.94 24.87
CA GLY A 339 3.14 16.72 26.03
C GLY A 339 3.24 18.25 25.89
N GLU A 340 3.88 18.75 24.83
CA GLU A 340 3.97 20.19 24.53
C GLU A 340 2.75 20.72 23.77
N LEU A 341 2.53 22.04 23.80
CA LEU A 341 1.53 22.70 22.96
C LEU A 341 1.89 22.54 21.48
N LEU A 342 0.97 21.94 20.72
CA LEU A 342 1.12 21.71 19.31
C LEU A 342 0.74 22.96 18.51
N SER A 343 1.71 23.57 17.81
CA SER A 343 1.44 24.68 16.87
C SER A 343 1.33 24.22 15.42
N VAL A 344 1.89 23.06 15.07
CA VAL A 344 1.85 22.55 13.69
C VAL A 344 0.43 22.17 13.28
N ALA A 345 0.03 22.64 12.11
CA ALA A 345 -1.24 22.31 11.48
C ALA A 345 -1.06 22.08 9.98
N GLY A 346 -2.00 21.35 9.38
CA GLY A 346 -1.98 21.02 7.95
C GLY A 346 -1.83 19.52 7.71
N LYS A 347 -1.35 19.13 6.53
CA LYS A 347 -1.30 17.74 6.08
C LYS A 347 -0.10 17.45 5.17
N LEU A 348 0.35 16.20 5.20
CA LEU A 348 1.04 15.56 4.09
C LEU A 348 0.06 14.66 3.36
N GLU A 349 0.01 14.75 2.04
CA GLU A 349 -0.83 13.90 1.20
C GLU A 349 0.03 13.25 0.11
N MET A 350 -0.05 11.94 -0.02
CA MET A 350 0.65 11.15 -1.03
C MET A 350 -0.37 10.48 -1.93
N ILE A 351 -0.16 10.53 -3.25
CA ILE A 351 -1.04 9.92 -4.24
C ILE A 351 -0.21 9.14 -5.25
N GLN A 352 -0.59 7.89 -5.49
CA GLN A 352 0.05 7.02 -6.48
C GLN A 352 -1.05 6.28 -7.28
N GLN A 353 -1.02 6.40 -8.61
CA GLN A 353 -2.07 5.81 -9.48
C GLN A 353 -1.96 4.29 -9.57
N SER A 354 -0.77 3.77 -9.83
CA SER A 354 -0.40 2.35 -9.78
C SER A 354 1.02 2.19 -9.25
N GLU A 355 1.48 0.98 -8.99
CA GLU A 355 2.86 0.73 -8.58
C GLU A 355 3.93 1.14 -9.61
N TYR A 356 3.52 1.38 -10.85
CA TYR A 356 4.37 1.82 -11.97
C TYR A 356 4.43 3.34 -12.13
N ASP A 357 3.67 4.07 -11.31
CA ASP A 357 3.62 5.52 -11.37
C ASP A 357 4.39 6.15 -10.21
N VAL A 358 4.90 7.35 -10.48
CA VAL A 358 5.57 8.17 -9.48
C VAL A 358 4.57 8.59 -8.40
N THR A 359 5.01 8.59 -7.14
CA THR A 359 4.20 9.08 -6.03
C THR A 359 4.26 10.60 -5.98
N GLY A 360 3.11 11.26 -6.15
CA GLY A 360 2.97 12.69 -5.93
C GLY A 360 2.81 12.97 -4.44
N LEU A 361 3.63 13.87 -3.89
CA LEU A 361 3.63 14.29 -2.49
C LEU A 361 3.25 15.78 -2.39
N ILE A 362 2.18 16.06 -1.65
CA ILE A 362 1.72 17.41 -1.31
C ILE A 362 2.05 17.65 0.17
N VAL A 363 2.90 18.64 0.44
CA VAL A 363 3.29 19.06 1.80
C VAL A 363 2.65 20.41 2.08
N GLU A 364 1.70 20.45 3.00
CA GLU A 364 1.00 21.65 3.46
C GLU A 364 1.11 21.76 4.99
N LEU A 365 2.11 22.48 5.48
CA LEU A 365 2.37 22.65 6.91
C LEU A 365 2.34 24.14 7.28
N LYS A 366 1.78 24.46 8.45
CA LYS A 366 1.74 25.80 9.05
C LYS A 366 2.05 25.72 10.54
N GLY A 367 2.44 26.84 11.13
CA GLY A 367 2.77 26.90 12.56
C GLY A 367 4.07 26.19 12.90
N LEU A 368 4.99 26.09 11.93
CA LEU A 368 6.34 25.59 12.11
C LEU A 368 7.15 26.65 12.89
N SER A 369 7.95 26.21 13.87
CA SER A 369 8.82 27.07 14.67
C SER A 369 9.98 26.23 15.17
N GLU A 370 11.21 26.71 14.95
CA GLU A 370 12.45 26.02 15.38
C GLU A 370 12.55 24.55 14.93
N ASN A 371 12.08 24.26 13.72
CA ASN A 371 12.06 22.90 13.15
C ASN A 371 13.32 22.57 12.35
N SER A 372 13.53 21.28 12.12
CA SER A 372 14.61 20.73 11.28
C SER A 372 14.06 19.74 10.24
N GLY A 373 14.31 18.44 10.42
CA GLY A 373 13.91 17.39 9.50
C GLY A 373 12.50 16.87 9.73
N TYR A 374 11.98 16.16 8.74
CA TYR A 374 10.75 15.40 8.78
C TYR A 374 10.94 14.10 7.99
N HIS A 375 10.49 12.99 8.58
CA HIS A 375 10.78 11.64 8.09
C HIS A 375 9.60 10.69 8.27
N VAL A 376 9.54 9.64 7.46
CA VAL A 376 8.68 8.48 7.68
C VAL A 376 9.37 7.52 8.64
N HIS A 377 8.70 7.13 9.71
CA HIS A 377 9.16 6.20 10.74
C HIS A 377 8.51 4.83 10.61
N MET A 378 8.88 3.85 11.44
CA MET A 378 8.55 2.45 11.20
C MET A 378 7.10 2.07 11.55
N THR A 379 6.46 2.73 12.51
CA THR A 379 5.18 2.29 13.10
C THR A 379 4.16 3.42 13.20
N PRO A 380 2.86 3.12 13.36
CA PRO A 380 1.84 4.15 13.55
C PRO A 380 1.85 4.70 14.98
N VAL A 381 1.31 5.92 15.14
CA VAL A 381 1.25 6.64 16.42
C VAL A 381 0.25 5.98 17.37
N GLU A 382 0.66 5.75 18.63
CA GLU A 382 -0.21 5.29 19.71
C GLU A 382 -0.84 6.50 20.44
N SER A 383 -2.12 6.76 20.16
CA SER A 383 -2.82 7.98 20.59
C SER A 383 -3.05 8.10 22.10
N ASP A 384 -2.97 7.00 22.85
CA ASP A 384 -3.21 6.95 24.30
C ASP A 384 -1.94 7.23 25.13
N LEU A 385 -0.79 7.39 24.49
CA LEU A 385 0.46 7.77 25.15
C LEU A 385 0.57 9.29 25.35
N GLU A 386 1.25 9.69 26.44
CA GLU A 386 1.59 11.08 26.72
C GLU A 386 2.73 11.59 25.83
N PHE A 387 3.68 10.70 25.49
CA PHE A 387 4.83 10.98 24.63
C PHE A 387 4.83 10.05 23.40
N PRO A 388 3.86 10.18 22.50
CA PRO A 388 3.62 9.22 21.44
C PRO A 388 4.67 9.28 20.30
N CYS A 389 5.42 10.38 20.19
CA CYS A 389 6.38 10.60 19.11
C CYS A 389 7.81 10.11 19.42
N GLU A 390 8.04 9.55 20.60
CA GLU A 390 9.36 9.11 21.05
C GLU A 390 9.99 7.97 20.21
N ASP A 391 11.30 7.77 20.36
CA ASP A 391 12.02 6.68 19.69
C ASP A 391 11.55 5.29 20.16
N SER A 392 11.13 5.17 21.41
CA SER A 392 10.62 3.93 21.99
C SER A 392 9.31 3.44 21.36
N THR A 393 8.56 4.30 20.67
CA THR A 393 7.23 4.01 20.11
C THR A 393 7.23 3.97 18.58
N LEU A 394 7.90 4.94 17.95
CA LEU A 394 7.95 5.10 16.49
C LEU A 394 9.22 4.52 15.85
N TYR A 395 10.22 4.20 16.66
CA TYR A 395 11.54 3.67 16.25
C TYR A 395 12.25 4.59 15.26
N GLY A 396 13.18 4.05 14.47
CA GLY A 396 13.98 4.77 13.48
C GLY A 396 13.23 5.12 12.19
N HIS A 397 13.98 5.57 11.20
CA HIS A 397 13.45 5.89 9.88
C HIS A 397 13.07 4.62 9.10
N TRP A 398 12.10 4.75 8.20
CA TRP A 398 11.75 3.69 7.27
C TRP A 398 12.85 3.54 6.20
N ASN A 399 13.63 2.46 6.32
CA ASN A 399 14.77 2.18 5.44
C ASN A 399 14.85 0.69 5.06
N PRO A 400 13.87 0.15 4.32
CA PRO A 400 13.81 -1.27 3.96
C PRO A 400 14.98 -1.71 3.06
N ARG A 401 15.62 -0.77 2.35
CA ARG A 401 16.73 -1.04 1.43
C ARG A 401 18.12 -0.85 2.04
N GLY A 402 18.20 -0.49 3.32
CA GLY A 402 19.47 -0.37 4.04
C GLY A 402 20.41 0.69 3.48
N VAL A 403 19.87 1.82 2.99
CA VAL A 403 20.69 2.96 2.53
C VAL A 403 21.49 3.51 3.70
N ASP A 404 22.80 3.68 3.56
CA ASP A 404 23.65 4.27 4.60
C ASP A 404 23.48 5.81 4.62
N PRO A 405 22.88 6.38 5.69
CA PRO A 405 22.64 7.82 5.76
C PRO A 405 23.91 8.67 5.73
N LYS A 406 25.07 8.09 6.08
CA LYS A 406 26.36 8.79 6.05
C LYS A 406 26.86 9.05 4.64
N GLN A 407 26.38 8.27 3.67
CA GLN A 407 26.74 8.39 2.26
C GLN A 407 25.70 9.21 1.48
N SER A 408 24.57 9.54 2.11
CA SER A 408 23.53 10.36 1.49
C SER A 408 24.05 11.78 1.22
N PRO A 409 23.77 12.35 0.04
CA PRO A 409 24.14 13.73 -0.28
C PRO A 409 23.46 14.74 0.65
N LYS A 410 23.93 15.99 0.62
CA LYS A 410 23.25 17.09 1.35
C LYS A 410 21.77 17.19 0.95
N PRO A 411 20.87 17.64 1.84
CA PRO A 411 19.44 17.76 1.57
C PRO A 411 19.11 18.45 0.23
N ALA A 412 18.16 17.89 -0.51
CA ALA A 412 17.72 18.32 -1.84
C ALA A 412 18.82 18.37 -2.92
N LYS A 413 19.95 17.67 -2.73
CA LYS A 413 21.04 17.60 -3.72
C LYS A 413 21.21 16.25 -4.39
N GLY A 414 20.77 15.16 -3.76
CA GLY A 414 20.84 13.81 -4.33
C GLY A 414 19.60 13.43 -5.12
N SER A 415 19.69 12.30 -5.83
CA SER A 415 18.51 11.59 -6.34
C SER A 415 17.82 10.80 -5.23
N THR A 416 16.54 10.48 -5.40
CA THR A 416 15.69 9.85 -4.38
C THR A 416 16.21 8.50 -3.88
N ASP A 417 16.98 7.78 -4.70
CA ASP A 417 17.60 6.47 -4.42
C ASP A 417 18.85 6.53 -3.53
N GLN A 418 19.40 7.72 -3.31
CA GLN A 418 20.57 7.94 -2.45
C GLN A 418 20.21 8.23 -0.99
N TYR A 419 18.92 8.34 -0.69
CA TYR A 419 18.39 8.61 0.65
C TYR A 419 17.63 7.41 1.18
N GLU A 420 17.51 7.32 2.50
CA GLU A 420 16.57 6.39 3.12
C GLU A 420 15.17 6.64 2.55
N MET A 421 14.39 5.57 2.38
CA MET A 421 13.05 5.66 1.79
C MET A 421 12.17 6.68 2.52
N GLY A 422 12.27 6.71 3.86
CA GLY A 422 11.57 7.63 4.73
C GLY A 422 12.22 9.00 4.92
N ASP A 423 13.40 9.29 4.37
CA ASP A 423 14.08 10.58 4.57
C ASP A 423 13.54 11.66 3.62
N LEU A 424 12.39 12.25 3.98
CA LEU A 424 11.75 13.29 3.18
C LEU A 424 12.55 14.61 3.18
N SER A 425 13.27 14.91 4.26
CA SER A 425 14.10 16.11 4.35
C SER A 425 15.35 16.03 3.50
N GLY A 426 16.03 14.89 3.50
CA GLY A 426 17.14 14.61 2.60
C GLY A 426 16.70 14.72 1.14
N LYS A 427 15.53 14.18 0.78
CA LYS A 427 15.00 14.23 -0.59
C LYS A 427 14.51 15.61 -1.03
N PHE A 428 13.76 16.31 -0.19
CA PHE A 428 12.96 17.49 -0.60
C PHE A 428 13.35 18.81 0.08
N GLY A 429 14.37 18.77 0.94
CA GLY A 429 14.84 19.90 1.75
C GLY A 429 14.24 19.89 3.15
N THR A 430 14.96 20.51 4.09
CA THR A 430 14.58 20.61 5.51
C THR A 430 13.48 21.66 5.74
N LEU A 431 12.95 21.71 6.96
CA LEU A 431 11.97 22.71 7.43
C LEU A 431 12.63 23.84 8.24
N ASP A 432 13.94 24.00 8.11
CA ASP A 432 14.72 24.99 8.87
C ASP A 432 14.18 26.40 8.65
N ASP A 433 13.92 27.10 9.77
CA ASP A 433 13.53 28.51 9.81
C ASP A 433 12.27 28.86 8.99
N LEU A 434 11.41 27.87 8.70
CA LEU A 434 10.11 28.06 8.03
C LEU A 434 8.98 28.16 9.06
N TYR A 435 8.01 29.06 8.79
CA TYR A 435 6.72 29.09 9.51
C TYR A 435 5.63 28.29 8.79
N GLN A 436 5.69 28.26 7.46
CA GLN A 436 4.77 27.54 6.60
C GLN A 436 5.52 26.92 5.42
N LYS A 437 5.04 25.76 4.96
CA LYS A 437 5.56 25.05 3.80
C LYS A 437 4.38 24.57 2.97
N SER A 438 4.35 24.99 1.70
CA SER A 438 3.39 24.52 0.71
C SER A 438 4.19 24.10 -0.53
N SER A 439 4.28 22.81 -0.81
CA SER A 439 5.09 22.30 -1.92
C SER A 439 4.55 21.00 -2.47
N PHE A 440 4.79 20.78 -3.75
CA PHE A 440 4.47 19.55 -4.46
C PHE A 440 5.76 18.90 -4.97
N TYR A 441 5.92 17.60 -4.72
CA TYR A 441 7.08 16.80 -5.07
C TYR A 441 6.67 15.50 -5.74
N ASN A 442 7.59 14.93 -6.51
CA ASN A 442 7.44 13.64 -7.16
C ASN A 442 8.54 12.71 -6.64
N ASP A 443 8.16 11.54 -6.12
CA ASP A 443 9.09 10.52 -5.61
C ASP A 443 8.90 9.19 -6.32
N THR A 444 9.96 8.69 -6.94
CA THR A 444 10.00 7.39 -7.61
C THR A 444 10.18 6.22 -6.63
N LEU A 445 10.57 6.50 -5.38
CA LEU A 445 10.94 5.53 -4.35
C LEU A 445 10.21 5.77 -3.03
N LEU A 446 8.96 6.25 -3.09
CA LEU A 446 8.05 6.34 -1.94
C LEU A 446 6.75 5.59 -2.26
N PRO A 447 6.77 4.25 -2.32
CA PRO A 447 5.64 3.47 -2.78
C PRO A 447 4.47 3.51 -1.80
N LEU A 448 3.26 3.55 -2.34
CA LEU A 448 2.02 3.20 -1.66
C LEU A 448 1.61 1.74 -1.98
N PHE A 449 2.17 1.20 -3.07
CA PHE A 449 2.33 -0.17 -3.60
C PHE A 449 3.10 -1.19 -2.73
N GLY A 450 2.59 -2.39 -2.47
CA GLY A 450 3.40 -3.56 -2.11
C GLY A 450 4.09 -3.51 -0.74
N TYR A 451 5.06 -4.41 -0.53
CA TYR A 451 5.68 -4.65 0.78
C TYR A 451 6.41 -3.45 1.39
N GLU A 452 6.94 -2.56 0.55
CA GLU A 452 7.70 -1.39 0.98
C GLU A 452 6.79 -0.18 1.29
N SER A 453 5.47 -0.35 1.23
CA SER A 453 4.49 0.73 1.40
C SER A 453 4.68 1.50 2.71
N VAL A 454 4.52 2.82 2.63
CA VAL A 454 4.57 3.73 3.78
C VAL A 454 3.22 3.87 4.50
N ILE A 455 2.15 3.29 3.97
CA ILE A 455 0.82 3.36 4.61
C ILE A 455 0.85 2.55 5.92
N GLY A 456 0.22 3.08 6.97
CA GLY A 456 0.22 2.46 8.29
C GLY A 456 1.47 2.74 9.12
N ARG A 457 2.37 3.59 8.61
CA ARG A 457 3.54 4.12 9.32
C ARG A 457 3.26 5.53 9.84
N SER A 458 4.26 6.28 10.28
CA SER A 458 4.08 7.66 10.78
C SER A 458 5.06 8.65 10.18
N ILE A 459 4.66 9.91 10.08
CA ILE A 459 5.55 11.05 9.87
C ILE A 459 5.97 11.60 11.23
N VAL A 460 7.25 11.95 11.38
CA VAL A 460 7.79 12.69 12.54
C VAL A 460 8.44 13.97 12.04
N ILE A 461 8.19 15.09 12.71
CA ILE A 461 8.84 16.39 12.53
C ILE A 461 9.75 16.62 13.72
N HIS A 462 10.99 17.02 13.44
CA HIS A 462 12.03 17.29 14.42
C HIS A 462 12.20 18.79 14.66
N LYS A 463 12.65 19.13 15.86
CA LYS A 463 13.16 20.45 16.23
C LYS A 463 14.63 20.59 15.86
N LYS A 464 15.06 21.82 15.61
CA LYS A 464 16.45 22.21 15.38
C LYS A 464 17.31 21.99 16.62
N GLU A 465 16.78 22.27 17.82
CA GLU A 465 17.48 21.95 19.06
C GLU A 465 17.60 20.44 19.23
N LYS A 466 18.85 19.93 19.24
CA LYS A 466 19.20 18.53 19.53
C LYS A 466 18.47 17.48 18.68
N ASN A 467 17.89 17.88 17.55
CA ASN A 467 17.08 17.02 16.69
C ASN A 467 15.92 16.31 17.41
N LEU A 468 15.35 16.97 18.44
CA LEU A 468 14.28 16.40 19.26
C LEU A 468 13.01 16.15 18.43
N ARG A 469 12.33 15.03 18.67
CA ARG A 469 11.06 14.73 18.01
C ARG A 469 9.97 15.60 18.61
N TRP A 470 9.31 16.38 17.76
CA TRP A 470 8.34 17.38 18.20
C TRP A 470 6.91 16.98 17.93
N ALA A 471 6.62 16.64 16.68
CA ALA A 471 5.28 16.29 16.25
C ALA A 471 5.29 15.02 15.40
N CYS A 472 4.23 14.24 15.49
CA CYS A 472 4.08 13.04 14.68
C CYS A 472 2.63 12.81 14.24
N SER A 473 2.43 12.12 13.13
CA SER A 473 1.11 11.73 12.63
C SER A 473 1.19 10.38 11.95
N THR A 474 0.18 9.52 12.16
CA THR A 474 0.04 8.29 11.38
C THR A 474 -0.27 8.63 9.92
N ILE A 475 0.30 7.86 8.99
CA ILE A 475 0.00 7.88 7.56
C ILE A 475 -1.21 6.97 7.35
N GLU A 476 -2.38 7.60 7.36
CA GLU A 476 -3.66 6.93 7.19
C GLU A 476 -4.05 6.86 5.72
N ARG A 477 -5.03 6.02 5.40
CA ARG A 477 -5.57 5.94 4.05
C ARG A 477 -6.52 7.11 3.81
N GLY A 478 -6.32 7.83 2.71
CA GLY A 478 -7.25 8.86 2.26
C GLY A 478 -8.19 8.29 1.19
N TYR A 479 -9.48 8.21 1.49
CA TYR A 479 -10.50 7.75 0.55
C TYR A 479 -11.80 8.52 0.78
N SER A 480 -12.62 8.65 -0.26
CA SER A 480 -14.00 9.10 -0.10
C SER A 480 -14.90 7.91 0.26
N PRO A 481 -15.87 8.05 1.17
CA PRO A 481 -16.88 7.02 1.43
C PRO A 481 -17.69 6.61 0.19
N SER A 482 -17.73 7.47 -0.85
CA SER A 482 -18.34 7.14 -2.14
C SER A 482 -17.48 6.23 -3.03
N GLU A 483 -16.18 6.16 -2.78
CA GLU A 483 -15.21 5.40 -3.57
C GLU A 483 -14.90 4.03 -2.94
N ALA A 484 -14.73 4.00 -1.61
CA ALA A 484 -14.30 2.81 -0.90
C ALA A 484 -14.74 2.83 0.58
N ARG A 485 -14.60 1.68 1.23
CA ARG A 485 -14.70 1.53 2.69
C ARG A 485 -13.52 0.76 3.24
N GLU A 486 -13.19 1.03 4.50
CA GLU A 486 -12.13 0.34 5.21
C GLU A 486 -12.67 -0.84 6.00
N ILE A 487 -12.10 -2.03 5.78
CA ILE A 487 -12.27 -3.21 6.61
C ILE A 487 -11.15 -3.26 7.63
N ARG A 488 -11.52 -3.53 8.89
CA ARG A 488 -10.59 -3.70 10.00
C ARG A 488 -10.85 -5.04 10.67
N ALA A 489 -9.79 -5.76 10.94
CA ALA A 489 -9.82 -7.02 11.67
C ALA A 489 -8.70 -7.06 12.71
N ILE A 490 -8.89 -7.85 13.75
CA ILE A 490 -7.94 -8.02 14.83
C ILE A 490 -7.88 -9.49 15.24
N ALA A 491 -6.66 -9.99 15.40
CA ALA A 491 -6.38 -11.20 16.15
C ALA A 491 -5.85 -10.83 17.53
N SER A 492 -6.70 -11.00 18.55
CA SER A 492 -6.39 -10.56 19.91
C SER A 492 -5.90 -11.70 20.80
N PHE A 493 -4.65 -11.61 21.21
CA PHE A 493 -4.02 -12.50 22.19
C PHE A 493 -4.21 -11.91 23.59
N HIS A 494 -5.44 -12.00 24.13
CA HIS A 494 -5.78 -11.42 25.43
C HIS A 494 -5.92 -12.46 26.55
N HIS A 495 -5.72 -13.74 26.26
CA HIS A 495 -5.82 -14.81 27.25
C HIS A 495 -4.67 -14.72 28.28
N PRO A 496 -4.92 -14.49 29.59
CA PRO A 496 -3.86 -14.24 30.55
C PRO A 496 -2.95 -15.46 30.83
N ALA A 497 -3.48 -16.67 30.70
CA ALA A 497 -2.70 -17.91 30.75
C ALA A 497 -2.25 -18.40 29.35
N GLY A 498 -2.33 -17.54 28.33
CA GLY A 498 -1.81 -17.84 27.00
C GLY A 498 -0.28 -17.81 26.96
N TYR A 499 0.27 -17.82 25.75
CA TYR A 499 1.72 -17.82 25.51
C TYR A 499 2.22 -16.55 24.81
N ALA A 500 1.32 -15.84 24.14
CA ALA A 500 1.53 -14.50 23.63
C ALA A 500 0.44 -13.58 24.20
N TYR A 501 0.75 -12.31 24.34
CA TYR A 501 -0.16 -11.27 24.80
C TYR A 501 -0.01 -10.03 23.91
N GLY A 502 -1.12 -9.54 23.36
CA GLY A 502 -1.07 -8.45 22.40
C GLY A 502 -2.09 -8.58 21.27
N TYR A 503 -1.78 -8.00 20.12
CA TYR A 503 -2.65 -8.06 18.95
C TYR A 503 -1.87 -8.14 17.63
N ILE A 504 -2.57 -8.65 16.62
CA ILE A 504 -2.26 -8.45 15.21
C ILE A 504 -3.48 -7.75 14.61
N ARG A 505 -3.31 -6.53 14.09
CA ARG A 505 -4.37 -5.74 13.44
C ARG A 505 -4.18 -5.77 11.94
N LEU A 506 -5.27 -5.95 11.22
CA LEU A 506 -5.29 -6.01 9.76
C LEU A 506 -6.26 -4.95 9.22
N THR A 507 -5.81 -4.15 8.24
CA THR A 507 -6.68 -3.17 7.57
C THR A 507 -6.55 -3.21 6.06
N GLN A 508 -7.68 -3.14 5.38
CA GLN A 508 -7.77 -3.23 3.92
C GLN A 508 -8.84 -2.27 3.41
N LEU A 509 -8.61 -1.59 2.28
CA LEU A 509 -9.66 -0.87 1.57
C LEU A 509 -10.34 -1.78 0.56
N ILE A 510 -11.66 -1.69 0.53
CA ILE A 510 -12.51 -2.36 -0.44
C ILE A 510 -13.27 -1.28 -1.20
N SER A 511 -13.05 -1.24 -2.51
CA SER A 511 -13.73 -0.30 -3.39
C SER A 511 -15.17 -0.73 -3.64
N THR A 512 -15.98 0.18 -4.19
CA THR A 512 -17.40 -0.08 -4.51
C THR A 512 -17.61 -1.23 -5.51
N ASP A 513 -16.63 -1.53 -6.38
CA ASP A 513 -16.68 -2.65 -7.32
C ASP A 513 -16.20 -4.00 -6.76
N GLY A 514 -15.83 -4.02 -5.47
CA GLY A 514 -15.30 -5.18 -4.75
C GLY A 514 -13.80 -5.43 -4.93
N SER A 515 -13.08 -4.57 -5.68
CA SER A 515 -11.61 -4.63 -5.72
C SER A 515 -11.01 -4.30 -4.36
N GLN A 516 -9.87 -4.93 -4.06
CA GLN A 516 -9.25 -4.87 -2.74
C GLN A 516 -7.86 -4.25 -2.84
N SER A 517 -7.50 -3.40 -1.87
CA SER A 517 -6.12 -2.93 -1.72
C SER A 517 -5.25 -3.98 -1.03
N ASP A 518 -3.93 -3.75 -0.95
CA ASP A 518 -3.07 -4.54 -0.05
C ASP A 518 -3.55 -4.43 1.40
N THR A 519 -3.34 -5.48 2.16
CA THR A 519 -3.66 -5.55 3.59
C THR A 519 -2.49 -5.08 4.41
N ILE A 520 -2.70 -4.08 5.26
CA ILE A 520 -1.69 -3.59 6.20
C ILE A 520 -1.84 -4.37 7.49
N ILE A 521 -0.74 -4.92 7.99
CA ILE A 521 -0.71 -5.76 9.18
C ILE A 521 0.20 -5.11 10.23
N GLU A 522 -0.37 -4.72 11.37
CA GLU A 522 0.37 -4.23 12.53
C GLU A 522 0.45 -5.33 13.59
N THR A 523 1.65 -5.69 14.02
CA THR A 523 1.88 -6.65 15.10
C THR A 523 2.42 -5.95 16.35
N ASN A 524 1.81 -6.24 17.49
CA ASN A 524 2.23 -5.75 18.81
C ASN A 524 2.05 -6.89 19.80
N LEU A 525 3.08 -7.75 19.91
CA LEU A 525 3.05 -8.98 20.69
C LEU A 525 4.16 -8.98 21.74
N GLN A 526 3.82 -9.44 22.93
CA GLN A 526 4.72 -9.60 24.07
C GLN A 526 4.40 -10.90 24.81
N TYR A 527 5.27 -11.30 25.73
CA TYR A 527 4.96 -12.39 26.63
C TYR A 527 3.89 -11.96 27.67
N PRO A 528 2.97 -12.85 28.07
CA PRO A 528 1.96 -12.56 29.09
C PRO A 528 2.61 -12.21 30.44
N GLY A 529 2.22 -11.06 30.99
CA GLY A 529 2.72 -10.58 32.27
C GLY A 529 3.06 -9.11 32.21
N LYS A 530 2.69 -8.35 33.25
CA LYS A 530 2.86 -6.88 33.25
C LYS A 530 4.33 -6.46 33.21
N ASN A 531 5.21 -7.25 33.81
CA ASN A 531 6.64 -6.98 33.91
C ASN A 531 7.49 -7.99 33.11
N ASP A 532 6.86 -8.80 32.27
CA ASP A 532 7.61 -9.73 31.43
C ASP A 532 8.33 -8.94 30.33
N ARG A 533 9.64 -9.18 30.22
CA ARG A 533 10.54 -8.55 29.24
C ARG A 533 11.26 -9.59 28.39
N ASN A 534 10.78 -10.83 28.39
CA ASN A 534 11.30 -11.87 27.54
C ASN A 534 11.14 -11.48 26.08
N VAL A 535 12.16 -11.78 25.29
CA VAL A 535 12.17 -11.53 23.86
C VAL A 535 12.55 -12.82 23.16
N SER A 536 11.84 -13.12 22.09
CA SER A 536 12.13 -14.23 21.21
C SER A 536 11.92 -13.83 19.76
N TYR A 537 12.74 -14.41 18.89
CA TYR A 537 12.89 -13.98 17.52
C TYR A 537 12.47 -15.07 16.54
N ASN A 538 12.18 -14.66 15.31
CA ASN A 538 11.97 -15.55 14.18
C ASN A 538 10.80 -16.55 14.38
N HIS A 539 9.67 -16.05 14.86
CA HIS A 539 8.43 -16.84 14.93
C HIS A 539 7.73 -16.84 13.58
N ASN A 540 7.57 -18.02 13.00
CA ASN A 540 6.64 -18.17 11.88
C ASN A 540 5.20 -17.97 12.38
N TRP A 541 4.33 -17.56 11.47
CA TRP A 541 2.95 -17.18 11.71
C TRP A 541 2.15 -17.35 10.42
N GLN A 542 0.99 -18.01 10.56
CA GLN A 542 0.19 -18.46 9.44
C GLN A 542 -1.30 -18.43 9.79
N VAL A 543 -2.17 -18.22 8.80
CA VAL A 543 -3.63 -18.31 8.92
C VAL A 543 -4.07 -19.74 8.65
N TYR A 544 -4.92 -20.23 9.53
CA TYR A 544 -5.46 -21.59 9.56
C TYR A 544 -6.97 -21.56 9.30
N VAL A 545 -7.49 -22.60 8.66
CA VAL A 545 -8.87 -22.60 8.14
C VAL A 545 -9.95 -22.34 9.19
N ASN A 546 -9.79 -22.91 10.39
CA ASN A 546 -10.82 -22.89 11.43
C ASN A 546 -10.47 -21.91 12.55
N PRO A 547 -11.47 -21.36 13.26
CA PRO A 547 -11.23 -20.65 14.51
C PRO A 547 -10.72 -21.59 15.61
N VAL A 548 -9.95 -21.03 16.55
CA VAL A 548 -9.44 -21.67 17.76
C VAL A 548 -10.30 -21.32 18.98
N GLY A 549 -10.21 -22.13 20.03
CA GLY A 549 -10.96 -21.94 21.27
C GLY A 549 -10.09 -22.15 22.50
N VAL A 550 -10.48 -23.09 23.37
CA VAL A 550 -9.77 -23.39 24.63
C VAL A 550 -8.35 -23.93 24.41
N ASP A 551 -8.08 -24.49 23.23
CA ASP A 551 -6.78 -25.05 22.83
C ASP A 551 -5.69 -23.99 22.67
N ALA A 552 -6.04 -22.69 22.66
CA ALA A 552 -5.08 -21.59 22.61
C ALA A 552 -4.27 -21.41 23.93
N ALA A 553 -4.79 -21.91 25.06
CA ALA A 553 -4.19 -21.73 26.39
C ALA A 553 -3.68 -23.03 27.03
N VAL A 554 -3.63 -24.12 26.27
CA VAL A 554 -3.23 -25.44 26.77
C VAL A 554 -1.71 -25.53 26.96
N GLN A 555 -1.29 -26.16 28.07
CA GLN A 555 0.12 -26.30 28.42
C GLN A 555 0.89 -27.22 27.48
N GLN A 556 0.30 -28.36 27.14
CA GLN A 556 0.87 -29.33 26.22
C GLN A 556 0.96 -28.74 24.81
N VAL A 557 2.18 -28.56 24.32
CA VAL A 557 2.49 -27.95 23.02
C VAL A 557 1.83 -28.72 21.86
N THR A 558 1.79 -30.05 21.95
CA THR A 558 1.23 -30.92 20.89
C THR A 558 -0.28 -30.76 20.68
N THR A 559 -1.02 -30.33 21.69
CA THR A 559 -2.47 -30.11 21.63
C THR A 559 -2.85 -28.64 21.45
N ARG A 560 -1.86 -27.74 21.47
CA ARG A 560 -2.11 -26.30 21.39
C ARG A 560 -2.47 -25.89 19.97
N CYS A 561 -3.49 -25.05 19.83
CA CYS A 561 -3.92 -24.48 18.55
C CYS A 561 -4.30 -25.53 17.49
N VAL A 562 -4.58 -26.78 17.87
CA VAL A 562 -4.91 -27.87 16.96
C VAL A 562 -6.27 -27.65 16.29
N ALA A 563 -7.21 -26.97 16.96
CA ALA A 563 -8.55 -26.69 16.43
C ALA A 563 -8.52 -25.89 15.12
N GLY A 564 -7.47 -25.09 14.89
CA GLY A 564 -7.25 -24.36 13.65
C GLY A 564 -7.17 -25.25 12.39
N GLY A 565 -6.84 -26.53 12.54
CA GLY A 565 -6.75 -27.48 11.43
C GLY A 565 -5.45 -27.35 10.64
N TYR A 566 -5.57 -26.99 9.37
CA TYR A 566 -4.47 -26.86 8.41
C TYR A 566 -4.31 -25.42 7.88
N VAL A 567 -3.15 -25.13 7.29
CA VAL A 567 -2.84 -23.82 6.68
C VAL A 567 -3.84 -23.52 5.59
N TRP A 568 -4.41 -22.32 5.62
CA TRP A 568 -5.46 -21.94 4.69
C TRP A 568 -4.92 -21.75 3.25
N ASN A 569 -5.37 -22.58 2.32
CA ASN A 569 -4.99 -22.57 0.91
C ASN A 569 -6.23 -22.57 0.00
N PRO A 570 -6.94 -21.42 -0.13
CA PRO A 570 -8.17 -21.31 -0.93
C PRO A 570 -7.92 -21.39 -2.43
N TYR A 571 -6.69 -21.13 -2.87
CA TYR A 571 -6.31 -21.11 -4.29
C TYR A 571 -5.70 -22.41 -4.78
N TYR A 572 -5.68 -23.46 -3.96
CA TYR A 572 -5.19 -24.78 -4.34
C TYR A 572 -3.79 -24.74 -4.95
N THR A 573 -2.96 -23.81 -4.45
CA THR A 573 -1.54 -23.76 -4.77
C THR A 573 -0.96 -25.14 -4.49
N GLN A 574 -0.20 -25.69 -5.44
CA GLN A 574 0.45 -27.00 -5.34
C GLN A 574 -0.51 -28.18 -5.12
N LEU A 575 -1.72 -28.11 -5.69
CA LEU A 575 -2.71 -29.20 -5.59
C LEU A 575 -2.23 -30.56 -6.13
N ALA A 576 -1.43 -30.58 -7.20
CA ALA A 576 -1.01 -31.80 -7.88
C ALA A 576 0.14 -32.53 -7.17
N ASP A 577 0.93 -31.83 -6.36
CA ASP A 577 2.05 -32.41 -5.59
C ASP A 577 2.15 -31.81 -4.17
N PRO A 578 1.12 -31.98 -3.32
CA PRO A 578 1.00 -31.27 -2.04
C PRO A 578 2.05 -31.68 -0.99
N LEU A 579 2.75 -32.80 -1.19
CA LEU A 579 3.75 -33.32 -0.25
C LEU A 579 5.16 -32.79 -0.54
N ASN A 580 5.37 -32.14 -1.68
CA ASN A 580 6.68 -31.64 -2.10
C ASN A 580 6.99 -30.28 -1.49
N ALA A 581 7.32 -30.28 -0.20
CA ALA A 581 7.66 -29.06 0.55
C ALA A 581 8.89 -28.32 -0.01
N GLU A 582 9.79 -29.02 -0.71
CA GLU A 582 10.97 -28.40 -1.30
C GLU A 582 10.60 -27.51 -2.49
N LEU A 583 9.79 -28.03 -3.43
CA LEU A 583 9.26 -27.24 -4.53
C LEU A 583 8.48 -26.02 -4.01
N TYR A 584 7.64 -26.21 -2.99
CA TYR A 584 6.89 -25.11 -2.38
C TYR A 584 7.81 -23.98 -1.93
N ARG A 585 8.88 -24.31 -1.18
CA ARG A 585 9.84 -23.32 -0.66
C ARG A 585 10.65 -22.62 -1.74
N GLN A 586 10.89 -23.27 -2.88
CA GLN A 586 11.61 -22.67 -4.00
C GLN A 586 10.72 -21.68 -4.78
N GLU A 587 9.42 -21.97 -4.87
CA GLU A 587 8.48 -21.20 -5.68
C GLU A 587 7.73 -20.10 -4.91
N CYS A 588 7.45 -20.34 -3.61
CA CYS A 588 6.79 -19.38 -2.74
C CYS A 588 7.80 -18.44 -2.08
N GLY A 589 7.57 -17.14 -2.22
CA GLY A 589 8.35 -16.11 -1.54
C GLY A 589 7.83 -14.70 -1.76
N PRO A 590 8.51 -13.67 -1.24
CA PRO A 590 8.11 -12.27 -1.42
C PRO A 590 8.06 -11.83 -2.89
N ASN A 591 8.93 -12.39 -3.74
CA ASN A 591 8.98 -12.15 -5.18
C ASN A 591 7.88 -12.90 -5.97
N ASN A 592 7.22 -13.89 -5.37
CA ASN A 592 6.17 -14.69 -5.99
C ASN A 592 5.06 -15.06 -4.99
N PRO A 593 4.33 -14.05 -4.46
CA PRO A 593 3.38 -14.26 -3.37
C PRO A 593 2.16 -15.08 -3.76
N LEU A 594 1.82 -15.12 -5.05
CA LEU A 594 0.67 -15.87 -5.55
C LEU A 594 0.94 -17.39 -5.59
N ARG A 595 2.22 -17.81 -5.64
CA ARG A 595 2.64 -19.21 -5.46
C ARG A 595 2.71 -19.67 -4.02
N CYS A 596 2.34 -18.83 -3.06
CA CYS A 596 2.25 -19.21 -1.66
C CYS A 596 0.83 -19.65 -1.29
N TYR A 597 0.71 -20.46 -0.24
CA TYR A 597 -0.59 -20.60 0.43
C TYR A 597 -1.00 -19.24 0.96
N VAL A 598 -2.26 -18.84 0.74
CA VAL A 598 -2.77 -17.53 1.22
C VAL A 598 -2.57 -17.39 2.73
N GLY A 599 -2.74 -18.47 3.48
CA GLY A 599 -2.50 -18.49 4.92
C GLY A 599 -1.02 -18.48 5.33
N ASP A 600 -0.08 -18.77 4.45
CA ASP A 600 1.35 -18.76 4.79
C ASP A 600 1.96 -17.35 4.68
N ILE A 601 1.60 -16.50 5.64
CA ILE A 601 2.03 -15.10 5.68
C ILE A 601 3.55 -15.00 5.89
N SER A 602 4.14 -15.90 6.68
CA SER A 602 5.59 -15.91 6.95
C SER A 602 6.43 -16.07 5.71
N ALA A 603 6.01 -16.95 4.79
CA ALA A 603 6.76 -17.15 3.56
C ALA A 603 6.77 -15.89 2.66
N ARG A 604 5.73 -15.05 2.75
CA ARG A 604 5.64 -13.79 1.99
C ARG A 604 6.29 -12.59 2.69
N LEU A 605 6.10 -12.46 3.99
CA LEU A 605 6.46 -11.24 4.75
C LEU A 605 7.63 -11.43 5.71
N GLY A 606 8.06 -12.67 5.93
CA GLY A 606 9.03 -13.03 6.96
C GLY A 606 8.40 -13.31 8.33
N PRO A 607 9.21 -13.79 9.28
CA PRO A 607 8.75 -14.08 10.64
C PRO A 607 8.53 -12.81 11.46
N ILE A 608 7.90 -12.98 12.62
CA ILE A 608 7.68 -11.93 13.61
C ILE A 608 8.47 -12.16 14.89
N ASP A 609 8.68 -11.10 15.65
CA ASP A 609 9.29 -11.16 16.98
C ASP A 609 8.22 -11.01 18.07
N ILE A 610 8.47 -11.59 19.24
CA ILE A 610 7.61 -11.45 20.43
C ILE A 610 8.40 -10.78 21.54
N GLY A 611 7.85 -9.73 22.15
CA GLY A 611 8.47 -8.96 23.23
C GLY A 611 9.46 -7.89 22.76
N ASN A 612 9.68 -7.77 21.45
CA ASN A 612 10.55 -6.77 20.83
C ASN A 612 9.75 -5.53 20.38
N ARG A 613 10.09 -4.98 19.22
CA ARG A 613 9.46 -3.81 18.60
C ARG A 613 8.15 -4.19 17.91
N ARG A 614 7.22 -3.24 17.84
CA ARG A 614 6.06 -3.33 16.96
C ARG A 614 6.51 -3.40 15.50
N GLN A 615 5.84 -4.19 14.68
CA GLN A 615 6.17 -4.37 13.26
C GLN A 615 4.95 -4.05 12.39
N VAL A 616 5.21 -3.48 11.21
CA VAL A 616 4.17 -3.16 10.21
C VAL A 616 4.57 -3.77 8.87
N PHE A 617 3.66 -4.58 8.34
CA PHE A 617 3.79 -5.28 7.07
C PHE A 617 2.67 -4.87 6.11
N THR A 618 2.90 -5.05 4.81
CA THR A 618 1.88 -4.88 3.77
C THR A 618 1.83 -6.14 2.92
N ASP A 619 0.71 -6.84 2.89
CA ASP A 619 0.51 -8.08 2.13
C ASP A 619 -0.43 -7.84 0.93
N PRO A 620 0.04 -8.01 -0.32
CA PRO A 620 -0.79 -7.88 -1.50
C PRO A 620 -1.74 -9.07 -1.74
N ASN A 621 -1.59 -10.20 -1.03
CA ASN A 621 -2.32 -11.44 -1.29
C ASN A 621 -3.17 -11.92 -0.09
N LEU A 622 -3.40 -11.08 0.94
CA LEU A 622 -4.23 -11.45 2.10
C LEU A 622 -5.59 -10.74 2.06
N PRO A 623 -6.66 -11.36 1.55
CA PRO A 623 -8.00 -10.77 1.52
C PRO A 623 -8.70 -10.77 2.89
N LEU A 624 -9.32 -9.65 3.27
CA LEU A 624 -10.16 -9.53 4.47
C LEU A 624 -11.66 -9.60 4.18
N GLU A 625 -12.05 -9.68 2.92
CA GLU A 625 -13.45 -9.78 2.50
C GLU A 625 -13.62 -10.69 1.27
N GLY A 626 -14.84 -11.18 1.08
CA GLY A 626 -15.23 -12.04 -0.02
C GLY A 626 -15.35 -13.49 0.43
N ALA A 627 -15.57 -14.39 -0.53
CA ALA A 627 -15.68 -15.83 -0.27
C ALA A 627 -14.39 -16.39 0.36
N GLU A 628 -13.24 -15.85 -0.04
CA GLU A 628 -11.93 -16.22 0.45
C GLU A 628 -11.45 -15.24 1.53
N SER A 629 -12.31 -14.78 2.46
CA SER A 629 -11.87 -13.89 3.54
C SER A 629 -11.01 -14.61 4.59
N ALA A 630 -10.00 -13.92 5.12
CA ALA A 630 -9.26 -14.33 6.31
C ALA A 630 -10.03 -14.07 7.63
N VAL A 631 -11.06 -13.22 7.62
CA VAL A 631 -11.90 -12.96 8.80
C VAL A 631 -12.75 -14.19 9.10
N GLY A 632 -12.85 -14.56 10.38
CA GLY A 632 -13.48 -15.81 10.84
C GLY A 632 -12.54 -17.01 10.89
N ARG A 633 -11.27 -16.83 10.53
CA ARG A 633 -10.20 -17.83 10.61
C ARG A 633 -9.35 -17.62 11.85
N SER A 634 -8.35 -18.47 12.07
CA SER A 634 -7.37 -18.28 13.15
C SER A 634 -5.99 -17.98 12.60
N ILE A 635 -5.20 -17.24 13.37
CA ILE A 635 -3.77 -17.07 13.14
C ILE A 635 -3.01 -17.89 14.18
N VAL A 636 -2.04 -18.67 13.72
CA VAL A 636 -1.19 -19.54 14.54
C VAL A 636 0.24 -19.02 14.44
N ILE A 637 0.83 -18.73 15.58
CA ILE A 637 2.23 -18.37 15.76
C ILE A 637 2.98 -19.62 16.21
N PHE A 638 4.11 -19.87 15.58
CA PHE A 638 5.00 -20.99 15.85
C PHE A 638 6.10 -20.63 16.85
N GLY A 639 6.85 -21.63 17.32
CA GLY A 639 7.95 -21.43 18.26
C GLY A 639 9.07 -20.56 17.68
N ALA A 640 9.92 -20.06 18.58
CA ALA A 640 11.06 -19.22 18.22
C ALA A 640 12.06 -19.95 17.31
N ASN A 641 12.91 -19.18 16.62
CA ASN A 641 13.98 -19.71 15.76
C ASN A 641 13.46 -20.69 14.69
N PHE A 642 12.35 -20.35 14.03
CA PHE A 642 11.73 -21.16 12.97
C PHE A 642 11.28 -22.56 13.41
N SER A 643 11.03 -22.77 14.71
CA SER A 643 10.45 -24.00 15.21
C SER A 643 9.10 -24.29 14.53
N GLN A 644 8.80 -25.57 14.34
CA GLN A 644 7.53 -26.04 13.74
C GLN A 644 6.44 -26.29 14.80
N ASP A 645 6.77 -26.09 16.08
CA ASP A 645 5.82 -26.26 17.17
C ASP A 645 4.84 -25.08 17.25
N ARG A 646 3.55 -25.37 17.46
CA ARG A 646 2.52 -24.33 17.65
C ARG A 646 2.73 -23.64 19.01
N PHE A 647 2.98 -22.33 18.98
CA PHE A 647 3.30 -21.55 20.17
C PHE A 647 2.07 -20.81 20.73
N ALA A 648 1.35 -20.07 19.90
CA ALA A 648 0.16 -19.31 20.31
C ALA A 648 -0.82 -19.16 19.14
N CYS A 649 -2.09 -18.89 19.40
CA CYS A 649 -3.07 -18.63 18.36
C CYS A 649 -4.19 -17.70 18.83
N ALA A 650 -4.85 -17.06 17.88
CA ALA A 650 -6.01 -16.21 18.10
C ALA A 650 -6.91 -16.21 16.87
N ASN A 651 -8.19 -15.88 17.04
CA ASN A 651 -9.14 -15.73 15.93
C ASN A 651 -9.00 -14.35 15.29
N ILE A 652 -9.12 -14.28 13.97
CA ILE A 652 -9.20 -13.04 13.21
C ILE A 652 -10.66 -12.62 13.19
N GLU A 653 -10.98 -11.58 13.94
CA GLU A 653 -12.34 -11.09 14.15
C GLU A 653 -12.47 -9.63 13.67
N PRO A 654 -13.68 -9.14 13.35
CA PRO A 654 -13.88 -7.72 13.03
C PRO A 654 -13.38 -6.78 14.14
N ASP A 655 -12.65 -5.72 13.78
CA ASP A 655 -12.20 -4.69 14.73
C ASP A 655 -13.08 -3.44 14.59
N HIS A 656 -14.22 -3.44 15.29
CA HIS A 656 -15.12 -2.29 15.34
C HIS A 656 -14.52 -1.18 16.22
N ASP A 657 -14.69 0.09 15.83
CA ASP A 657 -14.25 1.25 16.65
C ASP A 657 -15.45 2.17 16.92
N ILE A 658 -15.93 2.18 18.15
CA ILE A 658 -17.03 3.05 18.60
C ILE A 658 -16.44 4.20 19.39
N VAL A 659 -16.75 5.41 18.95
CA VAL A 659 -16.21 6.64 19.54
C VAL A 659 -17.30 7.36 20.34
N LYS A 660 -17.03 7.65 21.62
CA LYS A 660 -17.97 8.37 22.51
C LYS A 660 -17.28 9.45 23.33
N PHE A 661 -18.01 10.54 23.57
CA PHE A 661 -17.62 11.56 24.53
C PHE A 661 -18.08 11.18 25.94
N ILE A 662 -17.23 11.45 26.92
CA ILE A 662 -17.57 11.27 28.32
C ILE A 662 -17.14 12.49 29.13
N ASN A 663 -17.88 12.80 30.18
CA ASN A 663 -17.56 13.87 31.12
C ASN A 663 -17.40 13.28 32.51
N ILE A 664 -16.20 13.35 33.08
CA ILE A 664 -15.86 12.77 34.39
C ILE A 664 -15.49 13.88 35.36
N GLN A 665 -15.97 13.78 36.60
CA GLN A 665 -15.57 14.66 37.68
C GLN A 665 -14.11 14.39 38.04
N LYS A 666 -13.30 15.45 38.21
CA LYS A 666 -11.87 15.38 38.49
C LYS A 666 -11.62 15.27 40.01
N PRO A 667 -11.35 14.07 40.58
CA PRO A 667 -10.90 13.95 41.97
C PRO A 667 -9.53 14.62 42.18
N PRO A 668 -9.13 14.87 43.44
CA PRO A 668 -7.77 15.31 43.76
C PRO A 668 -6.74 14.37 43.11
N ARG A 669 -5.78 14.92 42.35
CA ARG A 669 -4.74 14.16 41.60
C ARG A 669 -5.28 13.24 40.49
N PHE A 670 -6.36 13.61 39.81
CA PHE A 670 -6.83 12.87 38.64
C PHE A 670 -5.80 12.84 37.50
N VAL A 671 -5.48 11.63 37.03
CA VAL A 671 -4.65 11.36 35.86
C VAL A 671 -5.46 10.50 34.89
N VAL A 672 -5.56 10.92 33.63
CA VAL A 672 -6.37 10.25 32.59
C VAL A 672 -5.90 8.80 32.37
N ALA A 673 -4.58 8.59 32.32
CA ALA A 673 -4.00 7.25 32.15
C ALA A 673 -4.38 6.30 33.30
N GLN A 674 -4.36 6.78 34.55
CA GLN A 674 -4.77 5.98 35.72
C GLN A 674 -6.26 5.66 35.68
N PHE A 675 -7.10 6.64 35.34
CA PHE A 675 -8.54 6.44 35.15
C PHE A 675 -8.81 5.33 34.12
N LEU A 676 -8.16 5.41 32.95
CA LEU A 676 -8.33 4.42 31.90
C LEU A 676 -7.88 3.03 32.34
N GLU A 677 -6.76 2.94 33.06
CA GLU A 677 -6.26 1.67 33.58
C GLU A 677 -7.20 1.06 34.64
N ASP A 678 -7.75 1.87 35.53
CA ASP A 678 -8.73 1.43 36.52
C ASP A 678 -10.02 0.92 35.85
N VAL A 679 -10.50 1.62 34.83
CA VAL A 679 -11.64 1.18 34.02
C VAL A 679 -11.32 -0.14 33.32
N ARG A 680 -10.16 -0.28 32.68
CA ARG A 680 -9.73 -1.52 32.01
C ARG A 680 -9.69 -2.70 32.99
N HIS A 681 -9.17 -2.50 34.20
CA HIS A 681 -9.13 -3.52 35.26
C HIS A 681 -10.52 -3.95 35.73
N VAL A 682 -11.43 -2.99 35.96
CA VAL A 682 -12.80 -3.31 36.37
C VAL A 682 -13.53 -4.00 35.22
N MET A 683 -13.46 -3.49 34.00
CA MET A 683 -14.12 -4.09 32.84
C MET A 683 -13.50 -5.42 32.40
N GLY A 684 -12.26 -5.72 32.80
CA GLY A 684 -11.54 -6.93 32.36
C GLY A 684 -11.17 -6.89 30.88
N VAL A 685 -10.76 -5.71 30.38
CA VAL A 685 -10.45 -5.49 28.96
C VAL A 685 -8.96 -5.18 28.75
N PRO A 686 -8.34 -5.67 27.67
CA PRO A 686 -6.94 -5.37 27.38
C PRO A 686 -6.74 -3.93 26.86
N LYS A 687 -5.50 -3.44 26.91
CA LYS A 687 -5.16 -2.03 26.59
C LYS A 687 -5.63 -1.58 25.19
N TRP A 688 -5.60 -2.48 24.20
CA TRP A 688 -5.91 -2.16 22.81
C TRP A 688 -7.41 -2.15 22.47
N MET A 689 -8.28 -2.59 23.39
CA MET A 689 -9.74 -2.58 23.20
C MET A 689 -10.44 -1.36 23.82
N LEU A 690 -9.71 -0.57 24.62
CA LEU A 690 -10.23 0.65 25.21
C LEU A 690 -9.12 1.71 25.26
N SER A 691 -9.22 2.76 24.46
CA SER A 691 -8.21 3.82 24.36
C SER A 691 -8.84 5.22 24.42
N ILE A 692 -8.03 6.25 24.70
CA ILE A 692 -8.46 7.66 24.73
C ILE A 692 -7.64 8.44 23.70
N ASP A 693 -8.25 9.44 23.05
CA ASP A 693 -7.53 10.46 22.28
C ASP A 693 -7.15 11.61 23.23
N SER A 694 -5.88 11.64 23.67
CA SER A 694 -5.38 12.61 24.64
C SER A 694 -5.51 14.06 24.16
N ARG A 695 -5.44 14.30 22.85
CA ARG A 695 -5.51 15.64 22.22
C ARG A 695 -6.89 16.28 22.34
N LYS A 696 -7.94 15.47 22.40
CA LYS A 696 -9.33 15.93 22.48
C LYS A 696 -9.85 16.01 23.91
N THR A 697 -8.95 15.90 24.89
CA THR A 697 -9.29 16.10 26.29
C THR A 697 -9.46 17.59 26.59
N LYS A 698 -10.56 17.96 27.26
CA LYS A 698 -10.87 19.35 27.64
C LYS A 698 -11.22 19.43 29.11
N THR A 699 -10.71 20.43 29.81
CA THR A 699 -11.15 20.75 31.17
C THR A 699 -12.44 21.57 31.12
N LEU A 700 -13.42 21.20 31.94
CA LEU A 700 -14.71 21.88 32.07
C LEU A 700 -14.90 22.38 33.51
N HIS A 701 -15.85 23.28 33.72
CA HIS A 701 -16.29 23.75 35.05
C HIS A 701 -15.13 24.21 35.94
N SER A 702 -14.32 25.16 35.46
CA SER A 702 -13.16 25.71 36.17
C SER A 702 -12.15 24.64 36.66
N GLY A 703 -12.03 23.53 35.91
CA GLY A 703 -11.12 22.42 36.23
C GLY A 703 -11.73 21.31 37.10
N ALA A 704 -13.00 21.42 37.48
CA ALA A 704 -13.70 20.40 38.26
C ALA A 704 -14.05 19.15 37.46
N CYS A 705 -14.11 19.24 36.13
CA CYS A 705 -14.45 18.13 35.25
C CYS A 705 -13.51 18.04 34.04
N VAL A 706 -13.47 16.86 33.45
CA VAL A 706 -12.75 16.57 32.21
C VAL A 706 -13.67 15.91 31.21
N GLN A 707 -13.68 16.43 29.99
CA GLN A 707 -14.28 15.81 28.83
C GLN A 707 -13.21 15.08 28.05
N MET A 708 -13.49 13.85 27.61
CA MET A 708 -12.56 13.06 26.80
C MET A 708 -13.31 12.20 25.78
N ILE A 709 -12.61 11.83 24.71
CA ILE A 709 -13.10 10.88 23.71
C ILE A 709 -12.53 9.50 24.02
N ILE A 710 -13.43 8.53 24.23
CA ILE A 710 -13.08 7.12 24.38
C ILE A 710 -13.38 6.38 23.09
N HIS A 711 -12.46 5.50 22.73
CA HIS A 711 -12.59 4.51 21.66
C HIS A 711 -12.79 3.13 22.28
N PHE A 712 -13.89 2.47 21.93
CA PHE A 712 -14.16 1.08 22.23
C PHE A 712 -13.85 0.25 20.99
N LYS A 713 -12.82 -0.60 21.09
CA LYS A 713 -12.26 -1.35 19.96
C LYS A 713 -12.42 -2.86 20.12
N GLY A 714 -12.40 -3.59 19.02
CA GLY A 714 -12.49 -5.05 18.97
C GLY A 714 -13.87 -5.60 18.60
N PRO A 715 -14.03 -6.93 18.56
CA PRO A 715 -15.25 -7.58 18.09
C PRO A 715 -16.48 -7.27 18.94
N GLU A 716 -16.28 -7.06 20.25
CA GLU A 716 -17.34 -6.80 21.23
C GLU A 716 -17.50 -5.30 21.55
N ALA A 717 -17.06 -4.39 20.68
CA ALA A 717 -17.04 -2.93 20.94
C ALA A 717 -18.38 -2.37 21.45
N HIS A 718 -19.51 -2.84 20.89
CA HIS A 718 -20.86 -2.43 21.34
C HIS A 718 -21.14 -2.83 22.79
N LYS A 719 -20.73 -4.04 23.18
CA LYS A 719 -20.88 -4.52 24.56
C LYS A 719 -19.96 -3.74 25.50
N LEU A 720 -18.73 -3.46 25.08
CA LEU A 720 -17.80 -2.64 25.86
C LEU A 720 -18.37 -1.25 26.15
N GLU A 721 -18.98 -0.60 25.16
CA GLU A 721 -19.62 0.71 25.32
C GLU A 721 -20.80 0.67 26.31
N GLN A 722 -21.64 -0.36 26.23
CA GLN A 722 -22.78 -0.55 27.13
C GLN A 722 -22.32 -0.83 28.56
N ASP A 723 -21.36 -1.73 28.75
CA ASP A 723 -20.84 -2.10 30.05
C ASP A 723 -20.05 -0.95 30.69
N PHE A 724 -19.35 -0.15 29.88
CA PHE A 724 -18.74 1.09 30.33
C PHE A 724 -19.79 2.09 30.82
N SER A 725 -20.87 2.30 30.06
CA SER A 725 -21.96 3.20 30.44
C SER A 725 -22.64 2.76 31.74
N ARG A 726 -22.84 1.45 31.93
CA ARG A 726 -23.34 0.88 33.20
C ARG A 726 -22.35 1.08 34.34
N LEU A 727 -21.06 0.85 34.11
CA LEU A 727 -20.02 0.99 35.12
C LEU A 727 -19.92 2.43 35.61
N ILE A 728 -19.95 3.39 34.69
CA ILE A 728 -19.85 4.82 35.01
C ILE A 728 -21.15 5.35 35.65
N GLY A 729 -22.31 4.85 35.23
CA GLY A 729 -23.60 5.25 35.80
C GLY A 729 -23.89 4.67 37.19
N SER A 730 -23.55 3.40 37.41
CA SER A 730 -23.83 2.69 38.68
C SER A 730 -22.63 2.60 39.63
N GLY A 731 -21.42 2.86 39.15
CA GLY A 731 -20.17 2.66 39.88
C GLY A 731 -19.78 1.19 40.05
N ARG A 732 -20.50 0.24 39.44
CA ARG A 732 -20.28 -1.20 39.62
C ARG A 732 -20.52 -2.02 38.35
N LEU A 733 -19.74 -3.08 38.17
CA LEU A 733 -19.90 -4.08 37.12
C LEU A 733 -19.59 -5.49 37.66
N ASP A 734 -20.60 -6.37 37.75
CA ASP A 734 -20.47 -7.66 38.45
C ASP A 734 -19.73 -8.76 37.68
N ALA A 735 -19.78 -8.72 36.34
CA ALA A 735 -19.06 -9.61 35.43
C ALA A 735 -18.04 -8.84 34.57
N PRO A 736 -16.96 -9.48 34.08
CA PRO A 736 -16.09 -8.87 33.09
C PRO A 736 -16.82 -8.70 31.75
N SER A 737 -16.43 -7.68 30.99
CA SER A 737 -17.04 -7.34 29.69
C SER A 737 -16.65 -8.37 28.63
N ILE A 738 -15.43 -8.91 28.72
CA ILE A 738 -14.92 -9.97 27.83
C ILE A 738 -14.95 -11.31 28.55
N TYR A 739 -15.47 -12.32 27.86
CA TYR A 739 -15.42 -13.70 28.32
C TYR A 739 -14.15 -14.37 27.81
N ILE A 740 -13.38 -14.96 28.73
CA ILE A 740 -12.14 -15.69 28.40
C ILE A 740 -12.36 -17.17 28.76
N PRO A 741 -12.46 -18.07 27.76
CA PRO A 741 -12.70 -19.48 28.02
C PRO A 741 -11.68 -20.10 28.97
N GLY A 742 -12.13 -20.77 30.03
CA GLY A 742 -11.23 -21.44 30.98
C GLY A 742 -10.50 -20.51 31.95
N PHE A 743 -10.76 -19.20 31.94
CA PHE A 743 -10.12 -18.24 32.84
C PHE A 743 -11.15 -17.38 33.59
N VAL A 744 -11.06 -17.38 34.93
CA VAL A 744 -11.89 -16.54 35.81
C VAL A 744 -10.99 -15.76 36.76
N ASN A 745 -11.00 -14.44 36.65
CA ASN A 745 -10.27 -13.57 37.57
C ASN A 745 -11.07 -13.37 38.87
N THR A 746 -10.84 -14.22 39.87
CA THR A 746 -11.48 -14.13 41.19
C THR A 746 -11.09 -12.87 41.98
N ARG A 747 -9.98 -12.22 41.64
CA ARG A 747 -9.47 -11.01 42.30
C ARG A 747 -9.87 -9.70 41.60
N ARG A 748 -10.72 -9.76 40.57
CA ARG A 748 -11.16 -8.59 39.80
C ARG A 748 -11.94 -7.61 40.69
N LYS A 749 -11.57 -6.34 40.66
CA LYS A 749 -12.36 -5.25 41.26
C LYS A 749 -13.68 -5.11 40.50
N LYS A 750 -14.80 -4.98 41.22
CA LYS A 750 -16.14 -4.80 40.63
C LYS A 750 -16.63 -3.36 40.65
N THR A 751 -15.95 -2.47 41.37
CA THR A 751 -16.41 -1.10 41.64
C THR A 751 -15.42 -0.07 41.13
N LEU A 752 -15.94 1.08 40.69
CA LEU A 752 -15.17 2.22 40.21
C LEU A 752 -15.56 3.47 40.99
N SER A 753 -14.58 4.25 41.45
CA SER A 753 -14.79 5.41 42.32
C SER A 753 -15.07 6.73 41.58
N TYR A 754 -14.97 6.74 40.26
CA TYR A 754 -15.16 7.95 39.44
C TYR A 754 -16.65 8.24 39.23
N LYS A 755 -17.00 9.54 39.20
CA LYS A 755 -18.38 10.00 39.01
C LYS A 755 -18.52 10.78 37.69
N VAL A 756 -19.68 10.67 37.06
CA VAL A 756 -20.04 11.48 35.89
C VAL A 756 -20.18 12.94 36.31
N CYS A 757 -19.69 13.84 35.47
CA CYS A 757 -19.94 15.27 35.64
C CYS A 757 -21.33 15.63 35.07
N GLY A 758 -22.14 16.33 35.86
CA GLY A 758 -23.46 16.82 35.43
C GLY A 758 -23.37 18.02 34.47
N VAL A 759 -24.51 18.52 34.02
CA VAL A 759 -24.61 19.71 33.14
C VAL A 759 -24.26 21.02 33.89
N ARG A 760 -24.40 21.02 35.23
CA ARG A 760 -24.07 22.15 36.11
C ARG A 760 -22.70 21.98 36.76
N ASP A 761 -22.05 23.10 37.06
CA ASP A 761 -20.77 23.09 37.76
C ASP A 761 -20.93 22.41 39.13
N PRO A 762 -20.15 21.36 39.45
CA PRO A 762 -20.20 20.71 40.76
C PRO A 762 -19.95 21.65 41.95
N ASN A 763 -19.34 22.81 41.69
CA ASN A 763 -19.04 23.83 42.69
C ASN A 763 -20.11 24.93 42.79
N GLU A 764 -21.16 24.93 41.94
CA GLU A 764 -22.29 25.84 42.11
C GLU A 764 -23.11 25.44 43.35
N ARG A 765 -23.18 26.35 44.34
CA ARG A 765 -24.02 26.16 45.52
C ARG A 765 -25.49 26.11 45.11
N ASN A 766 -26.20 25.07 45.54
CA ASN A 766 -27.66 25.00 45.48
C ASN A 766 -28.28 26.20 46.19
N VAL A 767 -28.65 27.24 45.44
CA VAL A 767 -29.59 28.25 45.93
C VAL A 767 -30.96 27.57 45.98
N ARG A 768 -31.38 27.18 47.18
CA ARG A 768 -32.77 26.78 47.43
C ARG A 768 -33.66 27.96 47.02
N PRO A 769 -34.81 27.73 46.34
CA PRO A 769 -35.78 28.79 46.12
C PRO A 769 -36.36 29.19 47.48
N GLY A 770 -35.81 30.25 48.06
CA GLY A 770 -36.35 30.93 49.23
C GLY A 770 -37.63 31.65 48.85
N LYS A 771 -38.61 31.54 49.73
CA LYS A 771 -39.96 32.11 49.67
C LYS A 771 -39.98 33.56 49.18
N LEU A 772 -41.01 33.84 48.38
CA LEU A 772 -41.59 35.15 48.14
C LEU A 772 -41.53 36.03 49.40
N ALA A 773 -40.98 37.23 49.25
CA ALA A 773 -41.37 38.40 50.02
C ALA A 773 -41.41 39.59 49.06
N GLU A 774 -42.63 40.01 48.75
CA GLU A 774 -42.93 41.27 48.10
C GLU A 774 -42.48 42.43 48.99
N SER A 775 -41.67 43.33 48.44
CA SER A 775 -41.75 44.74 48.79
C SER A 775 -41.20 45.55 47.63
N GLY A 776 -42.10 46.14 46.86
CA GLY A 776 -41.76 47.01 45.76
C GLY A 776 -41.10 48.29 46.22
N GLN A 777 -40.17 48.79 45.41
CA GLN A 777 -40.07 50.20 45.14
C GLN A 777 -39.43 50.39 43.76
N ALA A 778 -40.23 50.96 42.86
CA ALA A 778 -39.80 51.43 41.58
C ALA A 778 -38.92 52.68 41.75
N SER A 779 -37.78 52.72 41.06
CA SER A 779 -37.17 53.99 40.67
C SER A 779 -36.78 53.92 39.19
N ARG A 780 -37.09 55.03 38.51
CA ARG A 780 -37.13 55.21 37.05
C ARG A 780 -35.75 55.57 36.51
N SER A 781 -35.56 55.21 35.23
CA SER A 781 -34.73 55.89 34.21
C SER A 781 -33.20 55.85 34.41
N ALA A 782 -32.34 55.81 33.40
CA ALA A 782 -32.52 56.15 31.99
C ALA A 782 -31.54 55.35 31.12
N SER A 783 -32.02 55.04 29.92
CA SER A 783 -31.27 54.56 28.77
C SER A 783 -30.33 55.65 28.25
N THR A 784 -29.09 55.28 27.87
CA THR A 784 -28.44 55.87 26.70
C THR A 784 -27.73 54.78 25.92
N ILE A 785 -28.29 54.56 24.73
CA ILE A 785 -27.84 53.69 23.64
C ILE A 785 -26.75 54.44 22.86
N ILE A 786 -25.66 53.76 22.48
CA ILE A 786 -24.95 54.07 21.24
C ILE A 786 -24.93 52.79 20.39
N LEU A 787 -25.66 52.87 19.29
CA LEU A 787 -25.72 51.95 18.17
C LEU A 787 -24.44 52.02 17.34
N LEU A 788 -23.98 50.88 16.83
CA LEU A 788 -23.49 50.75 15.45
C LEU A 788 -23.72 49.31 14.98
N LEU A 789 -24.71 49.18 14.09
CA LEU A 789 -25.06 48.00 13.30
C LEU A 789 -24.25 48.03 12.00
N SER A 790 -23.77 46.86 11.56
CA SER A 790 -23.62 46.57 10.13
C SER A 790 -24.16 45.17 9.84
N ALA A 791 -24.91 45.10 8.74
CA ALA A 791 -25.97 44.15 8.49
C ALA A 791 -25.50 42.89 7.75
N ILE A 792 -26.21 41.79 8.00
CA ILE A 792 -26.15 40.54 7.22
C ILE A 792 -27.21 40.62 6.13
N LEU A 793 -26.78 40.43 4.88
CA LEU A 793 -27.62 40.25 3.70
C LEU A 793 -27.52 38.79 3.25
N THR A 794 -28.66 38.12 3.23
CA THR A 794 -28.90 36.83 2.59
C THR A 794 -29.00 36.98 1.07
N SER A 795 -28.38 36.08 0.30
CA SER A 795 -28.91 35.72 -1.03
C SER A 795 -28.80 34.22 -1.29
N ILE A 796 -29.91 33.69 -1.77
CA ILE A 796 -30.13 32.39 -2.41
C ILE A 796 -29.64 32.51 -3.86
N TYR A 797 -29.06 31.45 -4.45
CA TYR A 797 -29.42 30.97 -5.80
C TYR A 797 -28.72 29.64 -6.16
N SER A 798 -29.51 28.78 -6.81
CA SER A 798 -29.17 27.49 -7.40
C SER A 798 -28.67 27.62 -8.85
N ILE A 799 -28.15 26.50 -9.38
CA ILE A 799 -27.97 26.09 -10.80
C ILE A 799 -26.67 26.54 -11.47
N SER A 800 -25.69 25.63 -11.55
CA SER A 800 -25.27 24.91 -12.78
C SER A 800 -24.27 23.82 -12.40
#